data_AF-A0A485KJC1-F1
#
_entry.id   AF-A0A485KJC1-F1
#
_cell.length_a   1.000
_cell.length_b   1.000
_cell.length_c   1.000
_cell.angle_alpha   90.00
_cell.angle_beta   90.00
_cell.angle_gamma   90.00
#
_symmetry.space_group_name_H-M   'P 1'
#
loop_
_entity.id
_entity.type
_entity.pdbx_description
1 polymer ?
#
loop_
_entity_poly.entity_id
_entity_poly.type
_entity_poly.pdbx_seq_one_letter_code
_entity_poly.pdbx_strand_id
1 'polypeptide(L)'
;MWLVGATLAALSCVVAAVNVLELTDETLAPAIELFSPLFLLVYVSWDPNATAVQDAFAALASDPTTPTALTFAQLDVATHKHTTIAVLGFPTYLYFADGFNNVTKFDGVPTPVAFQSWHTRASPLVEIDNVDTFFASVDDTAFFAAVAVLPTLHGPERLAVELLARQDTGHDALAIIDVATWSPGTDPMTFPPQLWLYDTTLHVRTLYPRDQPWTADAMQTFLNTHRQPWIRPFDATKPLDTRVPAYALLLTDGVDALYQHAFMQVALEVAQKSTPTQFLLVESPGVLMESFLGVTSPAVVWYYDQATFVPFSSSGSVLAAALQSSPRDVVAKLLLFRLQQERRVRAREAEIAMAASARRLVEDAAADMEATVMDITSIVMLRALVARETQAAVVFYSPRCPSCQALVPMLAQLADQVPALAVAKLNVDTMEYKDLVHVMGGSFSLPSIYVVGGGVQRIDDEDTLAEASSGNVRKLGDEAPTLDNLKTFCLAAAGPARPLPPAAGSIHFDFDRLFAGAMADGVDHCRSTTSTIILRVLTLPDVVRTIVEFQDGIFDDLRPYFATTRRSSSSSVRGYYPTNPTVAVLHLAIARNDMHVVRRLSGCRPAMFTPQAVDLAAAFGHVTLLDACLCGLSATTSAMDSAAQNGHLAMVTYLHVHRTEGCTPYALNAAIRENHIDVAAFLLDHRHEGCTDNMVDHAAAAGLVEMVQLLHAHSVKGFSAQTLDMAAAGGHLSVVDFLVTHRASDGCSVDALNDAARRGHVDVVAYLHRCGKPCTTDAMDDAAANGHFEIVAFLHDHRNEGCTTDAIDLASRNGHLEVVQFLHARRTEGCTVDALNDAAYYGHRQLVHFLMRHYVSSCDVARATTLARRAGHEAIAAALEACHVTA
;
A
#
# COMPACT_ATOMS: atom_id res chain seq x y z
N MET A 1 2.20 -80.07 -26.10
CA MET A 1 2.58 -79.65 -27.47
C MET A 1 1.39 -79.54 -28.42
N TRP A 2 0.51 -80.54 -28.55
CA TRP A 2 -0.68 -80.42 -29.43
C TRP A 2 -1.71 -79.37 -28.95
N LEU A 3 -1.93 -79.25 -27.63
CA LEU A 3 -2.79 -78.20 -27.03
C LEU A 3 -2.18 -76.79 -27.15
N VAL A 4 -0.86 -76.66 -27.03
CA VAL A 4 -0.13 -75.38 -27.20
C VAL A 4 -0.13 -74.93 -28.66
N GLY A 5 -0.06 -75.88 -29.62
CA GLY A 5 -0.17 -75.57 -31.05
C GLY A 5 -1.58 -75.11 -31.48
N ALA A 6 -2.63 -75.64 -30.84
CA ALA A 6 -4.01 -75.22 -31.10
C ALA A 6 -4.33 -73.83 -30.51
N THR A 7 -3.80 -73.51 -29.33
CA THR A 7 -3.93 -72.16 -28.74
C THR A 7 -3.09 -71.12 -29.47
N LEU A 8 -1.89 -71.48 -29.96
CA LEU A 8 -1.05 -70.61 -30.80
C LEU A 8 -1.70 -70.30 -32.16
N ALA A 9 -2.34 -71.28 -32.82
CA ALA A 9 -3.06 -71.07 -34.07
C ALA A 9 -4.35 -70.23 -33.88
N ALA A 10 -5.04 -70.38 -32.74
CA ALA A 10 -6.20 -69.57 -32.39
C ALA A 10 -5.81 -68.10 -32.08
N LEU A 11 -4.73 -67.87 -31.32
CA LEU A 11 -4.20 -66.53 -31.04
C LEU A 11 -3.72 -65.83 -32.33
N SER A 12 -3.03 -66.54 -33.23
CA SER A 12 -2.62 -65.99 -34.53
C SER A 12 -3.79 -65.61 -35.44
N CYS A 13 -4.96 -66.26 -35.31
CA CYS A 13 -6.13 -65.99 -36.15
C CYS A 13 -7.01 -64.84 -35.61
N VAL A 14 -6.96 -64.56 -34.29
CA VAL A 14 -7.70 -63.47 -33.63
C VAL A 14 -7.03 -62.10 -33.84
N VAL A 15 -5.69 -62.06 -33.99
CA VAL A 15 -4.91 -60.82 -34.20
C VAL A 15 -5.32 -60.05 -35.46
N ALA A 16 -5.96 -60.70 -36.44
CA ALA A 16 -6.38 -60.03 -37.68
C ALA A 16 -7.61 -59.11 -37.54
N ALA A 17 -8.26 -59.03 -36.37
CA ALA A 17 -9.51 -58.26 -36.20
C ALA A 17 -9.65 -57.43 -34.92
N VAL A 18 -8.67 -57.42 -34.00
CA VAL A 18 -8.78 -56.72 -32.70
C VAL A 18 -7.49 -55.97 -32.37
N ASN A 19 -7.60 -54.68 -32.00
CA ASN A 19 -6.44 -53.80 -31.72
C ASN A 19 -5.78 -54.06 -30.35
N VAL A 20 -6.47 -54.71 -29.41
CA VAL A 20 -5.93 -55.09 -28.09
C VAL A 20 -6.34 -56.53 -27.76
N LEU A 21 -5.38 -57.39 -27.41
CA LEU A 21 -5.61 -58.78 -27.06
C LEU A 21 -6.05 -58.94 -25.59
N GLU A 22 -7.11 -59.68 -25.32
CA GLU A 22 -7.47 -60.07 -23.94
C GLU A 22 -6.74 -61.35 -23.52
N LEU A 23 -5.97 -61.26 -22.43
CA LEU A 23 -5.20 -62.36 -21.88
C LEU A 23 -5.85 -62.93 -20.62
N THR A 24 -5.58 -64.20 -20.38
CA THR A 24 -5.98 -64.95 -19.18
C THR A 24 -4.75 -65.58 -18.54
N ASP A 25 -4.90 -66.14 -17.33
CA ASP A 25 -3.81 -66.82 -16.61
C ASP A 25 -3.08 -67.88 -17.46
N GLU A 26 -3.79 -68.58 -18.34
CA GLU A 26 -3.24 -69.65 -19.18
C GLU A 26 -2.58 -69.13 -20.48
N THR A 27 -2.97 -67.94 -20.96
CA THR A 27 -2.49 -67.38 -22.24
C THR A 27 -1.42 -66.30 -22.08
N LEU A 28 -1.22 -65.76 -20.88
CA LEU A 28 -0.26 -64.70 -20.58
C LEU A 28 1.19 -65.07 -20.94
N ALA A 29 1.71 -66.19 -20.42
CA ALA A 29 3.09 -66.58 -20.67
C ALA A 29 3.38 -66.93 -22.13
N PRO A 30 2.52 -67.72 -22.83
CA PRO A 30 2.66 -67.93 -24.27
C PRO A 30 2.61 -66.63 -25.09
N ALA A 31 1.75 -65.68 -24.72
CA ALA A 31 1.62 -64.41 -25.45
C ALA A 31 2.87 -63.53 -25.33
N ILE A 32 3.47 -63.45 -24.13
CA ILE A 32 4.70 -62.68 -23.91
C ILE A 32 5.87 -63.25 -24.73
N GLU A 33 5.99 -64.58 -24.82
CA GLU A 33 7.03 -65.22 -25.63
C GLU A 33 6.81 -65.06 -27.14
N LEU A 34 5.55 -65.06 -27.61
CA LEU A 34 5.25 -65.06 -29.04
C LEU A 34 5.18 -63.66 -29.67
N PHE A 35 4.76 -62.65 -28.89
CA PHE A 35 4.40 -61.32 -29.40
C PHE A 35 5.32 -60.19 -28.94
N SER A 36 6.54 -60.50 -28.46
CA SER A 36 7.53 -59.47 -28.10
C SER A 36 8.01 -58.69 -29.36
N PRO A 37 7.96 -57.35 -29.38
CA PRO A 37 7.63 -56.47 -28.26
C PRO A 37 6.12 -56.40 -27.96
N LEU A 38 5.77 -56.57 -26.68
CA LEU A 38 4.38 -56.60 -26.19
C LEU A 38 4.15 -55.54 -25.11
N PHE A 39 3.09 -54.75 -25.24
CA PHE A 39 2.66 -53.78 -24.25
C PHE A 39 1.37 -54.24 -23.57
N LEU A 40 1.47 -54.49 -22.27
CA LEU A 40 0.43 -55.12 -21.45
C LEU A 40 -0.17 -54.11 -20.47
N LEU A 41 -1.48 -53.91 -20.53
CA LEU A 41 -2.27 -53.26 -19.49
C LEU A 41 -2.75 -54.31 -18.46
N VAL A 42 -2.38 -54.12 -17.20
CA VAL A 42 -2.87 -54.91 -16.07
C VAL A 42 -3.82 -54.05 -15.25
N TYR A 43 -5.07 -54.50 -15.10
CA TYR A 43 -6.12 -53.74 -14.41
C TYR A 43 -7.03 -54.66 -13.59
N VAL A 44 -7.99 -54.07 -12.87
CA VAL A 44 -9.03 -54.80 -12.14
C VAL A 44 -10.41 -54.28 -12.53
N SER A 45 -11.31 -55.18 -12.95
CA SER A 45 -12.63 -54.81 -13.50
C SER A 45 -13.58 -54.13 -12.51
N TRP A 46 -13.35 -54.24 -11.20
CA TRP A 46 -14.14 -53.53 -10.18
C TRP A 46 -13.65 -52.11 -9.89
N ASP A 47 -12.53 -51.66 -10.47
CA ASP A 47 -12.09 -50.27 -10.36
C ASP A 47 -13.07 -49.35 -11.14
N PRO A 48 -13.63 -48.29 -10.50
CA PRO A 48 -14.50 -47.33 -11.17
C PRO A 48 -13.90 -46.71 -12.44
N ASN A 49 -12.57 -46.65 -12.55
CA ASN A 49 -11.85 -46.09 -13.69
C ASN A 49 -11.45 -47.13 -14.74
N ALA A 50 -11.74 -48.42 -14.54
CA ALA A 50 -11.31 -49.51 -15.42
C ALA A 50 -11.72 -49.27 -16.88
N THR A 51 -12.99 -48.91 -17.12
CA THR A 51 -13.50 -48.65 -18.48
C THR A 51 -12.74 -47.50 -19.16
N ALA A 52 -12.52 -46.39 -18.45
CA ALA A 52 -11.81 -45.23 -19.00
C ALA A 52 -10.34 -45.54 -19.32
N VAL A 53 -9.69 -46.37 -18.48
CA VAL A 53 -8.31 -46.82 -18.68
C VAL A 53 -8.20 -47.75 -19.89
N GLN A 54 -9.15 -48.67 -20.05
CA GLN A 54 -9.22 -49.57 -21.20
C GLN A 54 -9.48 -48.81 -22.50
N ASP A 55 -10.41 -47.84 -22.48
CA ASP A 55 -10.72 -47.01 -23.65
C ASP A 55 -9.51 -46.17 -24.08
N ALA A 56 -8.78 -45.57 -23.14
CA ALA A 56 -7.56 -44.82 -23.43
C ALA A 56 -6.44 -45.72 -23.99
N PHE A 57 -6.32 -46.95 -23.47
CA PHE A 57 -5.33 -47.92 -23.94
C PHE A 57 -5.66 -48.47 -25.34
N ALA A 58 -6.94 -48.72 -25.62
CA ALA A 58 -7.41 -49.12 -26.95
C ALA A 58 -7.24 -47.99 -27.98
N ALA A 59 -7.44 -46.73 -27.56
CA ALA A 59 -7.16 -45.56 -28.39
C ALA A 59 -5.67 -45.47 -28.75
N LEU A 60 -4.77 -45.72 -27.79
CA LEU A 60 -3.33 -45.80 -28.03
C LEU A 60 -2.97 -46.91 -29.04
N ALA A 61 -3.52 -48.11 -28.87
CA ALA A 61 -3.27 -49.24 -29.77
C ALA A 61 -3.78 -49.01 -31.20
N SER A 62 -4.75 -48.12 -31.37
CA SER A 62 -5.35 -47.76 -32.65
C SER A 62 -4.68 -46.55 -33.31
N ASP A 63 -3.73 -45.90 -32.63
CA ASP A 63 -3.11 -44.67 -33.11
C ASP A 63 -2.05 -44.97 -34.20
N PRO A 64 -2.12 -44.31 -35.37
CA PRO A 64 -1.25 -44.59 -36.51
C PRO A 64 0.23 -44.26 -36.28
N THR A 65 0.55 -43.53 -35.21
CA THR A 65 1.92 -43.15 -34.84
C THR A 65 2.61 -44.20 -33.95
N THR A 66 1.87 -45.19 -33.44
CA THR A 66 2.47 -46.29 -32.68
C THR A 66 3.20 -47.28 -33.58
N PRO A 67 4.31 -47.91 -33.12
CA PRO A 67 5.07 -48.84 -33.94
C PRO A 67 4.22 -50.04 -34.36
N THR A 68 4.11 -50.33 -35.65
CA THR A 68 3.28 -51.43 -36.18
C THR A 68 3.75 -52.83 -35.76
N ALA A 69 4.96 -52.95 -35.22
CA ALA A 69 5.51 -54.20 -34.68
C ALA A 69 5.18 -54.44 -33.20
N LEU A 70 4.53 -53.48 -32.52
CA LEU A 70 4.18 -53.57 -31.10
C LEU A 70 2.80 -54.22 -30.93
N THR A 71 2.72 -55.27 -30.11
CA THR A 71 1.45 -55.92 -29.80
C THR A 71 0.85 -55.37 -28.50
N PHE A 72 -0.41 -54.97 -28.51
CA PHE A 72 -1.12 -54.48 -27.32
C PHE A 72 -1.97 -55.59 -26.71
N ALA A 73 -1.92 -55.73 -25.38
CA ALA A 73 -2.68 -56.72 -24.64
C ALA A 73 -3.19 -56.16 -23.32
N GLN A 74 -4.28 -56.74 -22.79
CA GLN A 74 -4.84 -56.40 -21.49
C GLN A 74 -5.15 -57.65 -20.66
N LEU A 75 -5.07 -57.52 -19.33
CA LEU A 75 -5.30 -58.59 -18.37
C LEU A 75 -6.07 -58.05 -17.15
N ASP A 76 -7.24 -58.63 -16.90
CA ASP A 76 -8.04 -58.37 -15.69
C ASP A 76 -7.65 -59.33 -14.57
N VAL A 77 -6.98 -58.80 -13.55
CA VAL A 77 -6.48 -59.61 -12.42
C VAL A 77 -7.58 -59.87 -11.38
N ALA A 78 -8.73 -59.18 -11.48
CA ALA A 78 -9.86 -59.47 -10.60
C ALA A 78 -10.46 -60.84 -10.89
N THR A 79 -10.49 -61.23 -12.17
CA THR A 79 -11.02 -62.50 -12.68
C THR A 79 -9.95 -63.59 -12.79
N HIS A 80 -8.68 -63.20 -12.95
CA HIS A 80 -7.53 -64.10 -13.12
C HIS A 80 -6.48 -63.85 -12.03
N LYS A 81 -6.64 -64.52 -10.87
CA LYS A 81 -5.88 -64.25 -9.63
C LYS A 81 -4.56 -65.03 -9.49
N HIS A 82 -4.26 -65.95 -10.42
CA HIS A 82 -3.08 -66.83 -10.34
C HIS A 82 -2.03 -66.49 -11.40
N THR A 83 -1.88 -65.20 -11.70
CA THR A 83 -0.92 -64.70 -12.69
C THR A 83 0.53 -64.90 -12.22
N THR A 84 1.43 -65.12 -13.16
CA THR A 84 2.89 -65.24 -12.93
C THR A 84 3.57 -63.89 -12.68
N ILE A 85 2.85 -62.78 -12.83
CA ILE A 85 3.38 -61.41 -12.72
C ILE A 85 2.79 -60.76 -11.47
N ALA A 86 3.64 -60.46 -10.49
CA ALA A 86 3.25 -59.70 -9.30
C ALA A 86 3.29 -58.20 -9.61
N VAL A 87 2.15 -57.52 -9.46
CA VAL A 87 2.01 -56.10 -9.77
C VAL A 87 1.49 -55.34 -8.56
N LEU A 88 2.15 -54.25 -8.19
CA LEU A 88 1.78 -53.40 -7.05
C LEU A 88 0.93 -52.22 -7.55
N GLY A 89 -0.38 -52.39 -7.53
CA GLY A 89 -1.36 -51.37 -7.89
C GLY A 89 -1.92 -51.49 -9.31
N PHE A 90 -3.10 -50.91 -9.52
CA PHE A 90 -3.82 -50.91 -10.78
C PHE A 90 -4.27 -49.48 -11.13
N PRO A 91 -4.27 -49.10 -12.42
CA PRO A 91 -3.74 -49.86 -13.56
C PRO A 91 -2.20 -49.84 -13.60
N THR A 92 -1.59 -50.87 -14.19
CA THR A 92 -0.15 -50.93 -14.45
C THR A 92 0.12 -51.30 -15.91
N TYR A 93 1.03 -50.58 -16.56
CA TYR A 93 1.45 -50.83 -17.93
C TYR A 93 2.85 -51.46 -17.95
N LEU A 94 3.01 -52.58 -18.66
CA LEU A 94 4.27 -53.31 -18.75
C LEU A 94 4.66 -53.51 -20.22
N TYR A 95 5.88 -53.14 -20.57
CA TYR A 95 6.46 -53.33 -21.88
C TYR A 95 7.50 -54.45 -21.84
N PHE A 96 7.24 -55.51 -22.61
CA PHE A 96 8.09 -56.66 -22.77
C PHE A 96 8.83 -56.49 -24.10
N ALA A 97 10.10 -56.11 -24.05
CA ALA A 97 10.88 -55.92 -25.28
C ALA A 97 11.28 -57.27 -25.91
N ASP A 98 11.59 -58.26 -25.05
CA ASP A 98 12.07 -59.59 -25.43
C ASP A 98 11.77 -60.59 -24.30
N GLY A 99 10.51 -61.01 -24.21
CA GLY A 99 10.02 -61.97 -23.21
C GLY A 99 10.08 -61.47 -21.76
N PHE A 100 9.95 -62.40 -20.80
CA PHE A 100 9.93 -62.10 -19.35
C PHE A 100 11.24 -61.57 -18.78
N ASN A 101 12.35 -61.65 -19.52
CA ASN A 101 13.65 -61.19 -19.04
C ASN A 101 13.89 -59.70 -19.28
N ASN A 102 13.09 -59.06 -20.14
CA ASN A 102 13.24 -57.66 -20.49
C ASN A 102 11.91 -56.93 -20.39
N VAL A 103 11.45 -56.76 -19.15
CA VAL A 103 10.20 -56.09 -18.79
C VAL A 103 10.52 -54.73 -18.23
N THR A 104 9.85 -53.71 -18.75
CA THR A 104 9.95 -52.34 -18.25
C THR A 104 8.55 -51.84 -17.93
N LYS A 105 8.40 -51.19 -16.76
CA LYS A 105 7.14 -50.57 -16.38
C LYS A 105 7.03 -49.22 -17.07
N PHE A 106 5.85 -48.92 -17.63
CA PHE A 106 5.53 -47.60 -18.14
C PHE A 106 4.69 -46.86 -17.08
N ASP A 107 5.29 -45.85 -16.46
CA ASP A 107 4.68 -45.05 -15.40
C ASP A 107 4.02 -43.75 -15.91
N GLY A 108 3.72 -43.68 -17.21
CA GLY A 108 3.07 -42.52 -17.85
C GLY A 108 1.58 -42.75 -18.15
N VAL A 109 0.90 -41.68 -18.57
CA VAL A 109 -0.46 -41.78 -19.14
C VAL A 109 -0.36 -42.42 -20.53
N PRO A 110 -1.21 -43.41 -20.89
CA PRO A 110 -1.10 -44.15 -22.16
C PRO A 110 -1.57 -43.29 -23.35
N THR A 111 -0.88 -42.19 -23.65
CA THR A 111 -1.11 -41.38 -24.85
C THR A 111 0.00 -41.64 -25.87
N PRO A 112 -0.28 -41.50 -27.19
CA PRO A 112 0.70 -41.77 -28.24
C PRO A 112 1.99 -40.98 -28.07
N VAL A 113 1.88 -39.70 -27.70
CA VAL A 113 3.03 -38.79 -27.49
C VAL A 113 3.89 -39.23 -26.30
N ALA A 114 3.26 -39.58 -25.17
CA ALA A 114 3.99 -40.02 -23.97
C ALA A 114 4.68 -41.36 -24.19
N PHE A 115 4.02 -42.28 -24.89
CA PHE A 115 4.59 -43.59 -25.25
C PHE A 115 5.77 -43.45 -26.21
N GLN A 116 5.65 -42.64 -27.26
CA GLN A 116 6.73 -42.41 -28.23
C GLN A 116 7.96 -41.77 -27.61
N SER A 117 7.78 -40.74 -26.77
CA SER A 117 8.89 -40.07 -26.06
C SER A 117 9.64 -41.05 -25.14
N TRP A 118 8.90 -41.89 -24.41
CA TRP A 118 9.47 -42.93 -23.56
C TRP A 118 10.19 -44.02 -24.38
N HIS A 119 9.60 -44.48 -25.49
CA HIS A 119 10.13 -45.55 -26.34
C HIS A 119 11.37 -45.12 -27.16
N THR A 120 11.46 -43.85 -27.57
CA THR A 120 12.53 -43.36 -28.49
C THR A 120 13.76 -42.76 -27.80
N ARG A 121 13.75 -42.62 -26.46
CA ARG A 121 14.86 -41.99 -25.68
C ARG A 121 15.26 -40.58 -26.15
N ALA A 122 14.34 -39.80 -26.70
CA ALA A 122 14.56 -38.36 -26.90
C ALA A 122 14.43 -37.65 -25.53
N SER A 123 15.56 -37.38 -24.87
CA SER A 123 15.60 -36.69 -23.58
C SER A 123 15.69 -35.18 -23.77
N PRO A 124 14.90 -34.37 -23.03
CA PRO A 124 14.99 -32.91 -23.04
C PRO A 124 16.25 -32.33 -22.34
N LEU A 125 17.19 -33.18 -21.91
CA LEU A 125 18.42 -32.79 -21.20
C LEU A 125 19.62 -32.65 -22.14
N VAL A 126 20.41 -31.58 -21.95
CA VAL A 126 21.69 -31.37 -22.64
C VAL A 126 22.84 -31.95 -21.80
N GLU A 127 23.60 -32.90 -22.35
CA GLU A 127 24.82 -33.41 -21.71
C GLU A 127 26.00 -32.49 -22.05
N ILE A 128 26.75 -32.05 -21.05
CA ILE A 128 27.85 -31.09 -21.22
C ILE A 128 29.15 -31.64 -20.64
N ASP A 129 30.27 -31.32 -21.30
CA ASP A 129 31.61 -31.76 -20.86
C ASP A 129 32.27 -30.77 -19.88
N ASN A 130 31.87 -29.49 -19.93
CA ASN A 130 32.42 -28.44 -19.08
C ASN A 130 31.35 -27.38 -18.76
N VAL A 131 31.18 -27.12 -17.46
CA VAL A 131 30.17 -26.20 -16.90
C VAL A 131 30.43 -24.75 -17.32
N ASP A 132 31.69 -24.31 -17.36
CA ASP A 132 32.03 -22.92 -17.66
C ASP A 132 31.86 -22.61 -19.15
N THR A 133 32.17 -23.55 -20.04
CA THR A 133 31.87 -23.40 -21.48
C THR A 133 30.38 -23.40 -21.76
N PHE A 134 29.60 -24.17 -21.00
CA PHE A 134 28.15 -24.19 -21.12
C PHE A 134 27.56 -22.84 -20.72
N PHE A 135 27.89 -22.31 -19.54
CA PHE A 135 27.38 -20.99 -19.13
C PHE A 135 27.80 -19.88 -20.10
N ALA A 136 29.04 -19.89 -20.60
CA ALA A 136 29.48 -18.93 -21.62
C ALA A 136 28.71 -19.03 -22.96
N SER A 137 28.11 -20.19 -23.27
CA SER A 137 27.31 -20.38 -24.49
C SER A 137 25.83 -20.02 -24.33
N VAL A 138 25.35 -19.97 -23.08
CA VAL A 138 23.93 -19.77 -22.75
C VAL A 138 23.61 -18.29 -22.48
N ASP A 139 24.64 -17.47 -22.22
CA ASP A 139 24.56 -16.01 -22.02
C ASP A 139 23.84 -15.26 -23.16
N ASP A 140 23.78 -15.81 -24.38
CA ASP A 140 23.18 -15.14 -25.56
C ASP A 140 21.70 -15.48 -25.83
N THR A 141 21.11 -16.51 -25.20
CA THR A 141 19.79 -17.05 -25.66
C THR A 141 18.77 -17.41 -24.58
N ALA A 142 19.17 -17.45 -23.30
CA ALA A 142 18.36 -17.96 -22.19
C ALA A 142 18.39 -17.00 -21.00
N PHE A 143 17.26 -16.84 -20.28
CA PHE A 143 17.16 -16.07 -19.03
C PHE A 143 17.56 -16.90 -17.79
N PHE A 144 17.35 -18.22 -17.83
CA PHE A 144 17.72 -19.14 -16.74
C PHE A 144 18.27 -20.45 -17.27
N ALA A 145 19.42 -20.87 -16.73
CA ALA A 145 20.08 -22.12 -17.05
C ALA A 145 20.30 -22.96 -15.79
N ALA A 146 19.95 -24.25 -15.80
CA ALA A 146 20.19 -25.14 -14.68
C ALA A 146 21.18 -26.25 -15.07
N VAL A 147 22.12 -26.58 -14.17
CA VAL A 147 23.14 -27.62 -14.37
C VAL A 147 23.13 -28.59 -13.20
N ALA A 148 22.89 -29.87 -13.46
CA ALA A 148 23.00 -30.93 -12.46
C ALA A 148 24.35 -31.65 -12.60
N VAL A 149 25.18 -31.59 -11.55
CA VAL A 149 26.44 -32.33 -11.43
C VAL A 149 26.15 -33.65 -10.73
N LEU A 150 26.29 -34.76 -11.45
CA LEU A 150 25.93 -36.09 -10.97
C LEU A 150 27.18 -36.93 -10.64
N PRO A 151 27.12 -37.84 -9.64
CA PRO A 151 28.22 -38.75 -9.36
C PRO A 151 28.47 -39.74 -10.52
N THR A 152 27.42 -40.05 -11.28
CA THR A 152 27.44 -40.87 -12.49
C THR A 152 26.20 -40.55 -13.32
N LEU A 153 26.35 -40.53 -14.65
CA LEU A 153 25.23 -40.38 -15.59
C LEU A 153 24.30 -41.61 -15.66
N HIS A 154 24.56 -42.67 -14.89
CA HIS A 154 23.72 -43.87 -14.82
C HIS A 154 23.09 -44.08 -13.44
N GLY A 155 23.21 -43.11 -12.53
CA GLY A 155 22.65 -43.15 -11.19
C GLY A 155 21.16 -42.79 -11.12
N PRO A 156 20.46 -43.16 -10.03
CA PRO A 156 19.05 -42.81 -9.82
C PRO A 156 18.80 -41.29 -9.81
N GLU A 157 19.83 -40.48 -9.53
CA GLU A 157 19.79 -39.03 -9.52
C GLU A 157 19.52 -38.44 -10.91
N ARG A 158 19.97 -39.12 -11.98
CA ARG A 158 19.67 -38.73 -13.37
C ARG A 158 18.17 -38.80 -13.65
N LEU A 159 17.51 -39.85 -13.18
CA LEU A 159 16.07 -40.03 -13.40
C LEU A 159 15.27 -38.89 -12.76
N ALA A 160 15.68 -38.42 -11.57
CA ALA A 160 15.05 -37.28 -10.92
C ALA A 160 15.19 -35.99 -11.75
N VAL A 161 16.35 -35.78 -12.39
CA VAL A 161 16.60 -34.63 -13.27
C VAL A 161 15.91 -34.77 -14.63
N GLU A 162 15.77 -35.98 -15.17
CA GLU A 162 14.98 -36.25 -16.38
C GLU A 162 13.48 -36.03 -16.16
N LEU A 163 12.97 -36.46 -15.00
CA LEU A 163 11.59 -36.18 -14.61
C LEU A 163 11.36 -34.68 -14.43
N LEU A 164 12.32 -33.97 -13.83
CA LEU A 164 12.30 -32.52 -13.75
C LEU A 164 12.25 -31.89 -15.15
N ALA A 165 13.12 -32.32 -16.07
CA ALA A 165 13.16 -31.82 -17.45
C ALA A 165 11.88 -32.06 -18.27
N ARG A 166 11.09 -33.07 -17.87
CA ARG A 166 9.79 -33.40 -18.47
C ARG A 166 8.62 -32.64 -17.86
N GLN A 167 8.78 -32.08 -16.66
CA GLN A 167 7.83 -31.12 -16.10
C GLN A 167 8.00 -29.79 -16.87
N ASP A 168 6.92 -29.02 -17.06
CA ASP A 168 6.96 -27.70 -17.71
C ASP A 168 7.73 -26.73 -16.80
N THR A 169 9.06 -26.81 -16.87
CA THR A 169 9.99 -26.13 -15.96
C THR A 169 10.10 -24.64 -16.26
N GLY A 170 9.82 -24.25 -17.51
CA GLY A 170 9.98 -22.90 -18.03
C GLY A 170 11.39 -22.30 -17.83
N HIS A 171 12.41 -23.14 -17.73
CA HIS A 171 13.81 -22.75 -17.95
C HIS A 171 14.14 -22.87 -19.44
N ASP A 172 15.05 -22.03 -19.91
CA ASP A 172 15.44 -22.01 -21.32
C ASP A 172 16.47 -23.11 -21.66
N ALA A 173 17.22 -23.61 -20.66
CA ALA A 173 18.09 -24.78 -20.78
C ALA A 173 18.32 -25.54 -19.44
N LEU A 174 18.25 -26.88 -19.46
CA LEU A 174 18.62 -27.77 -18.34
C LEU A 174 19.68 -28.78 -18.82
N ALA A 175 20.83 -28.79 -18.17
CA ALA A 175 21.98 -29.61 -18.54
C ALA A 175 22.45 -30.53 -17.39
N ILE A 176 23.16 -31.60 -17.77
CA ILE A 176 23.76 -32.55 -16.84
C ILE A 176 25.24 -32.76 -17.18
N ILE A 177 26.06 -32.98 -16.14
CA ILE A 177 27.49 -33.28 -16.27
C ILE A 177 27.89 -34.40 -15.30
N ASP A 178 28.80 -35.27 -15.76
CA ASP A 178 29.45 -36.27 -14.92
C ASP A 178 30.58 -35.63 -14.10
N VAL A 179 30.64 -35.92 -12.80
CA VAL A 179 31.73 -35.42 -11.95
C VAL A 179 33.10 -35.92 -12.43
N ALA A 180 33.19 -37.05 -13.13
CA ALA A 180 34.44 -37.62 -13.63
C ALA A 180 35.06 -36.80 -14.77
N THR A 181 34.24 -36.07 -15.54
CA THR A 181 34.69 -35.21 -16.65
C THR A 181 34.93 -33.77 -16.20
N TRP A 182 34.46 -33.38 -15.01
CA TRP A 182 34.65 -32.08 -14.41
C TRP A 182 35.91 -32.07 -13.52
N SER A 183 36.90 -31.21 -13.79
CA SER A 183 38.08 -31.06 -12.91
C SER A 183 37.79 -30.07 -11.77
N PRO A 184 37.60 -30.51 -10.51
CA PRO A 184 37.30 -29.59 -9.42
C PRO A 184 38.57 -28.84 -9.04
N GLY A 185 38.61 -27.53 -9.33
CA GLY A 185 39.64 -26.65 -8.80
C GLY A 185 39.51 -26.56 -7.27
N THR A 186 40.44 -27.19 -6.55
CA THR A 186 40.91 -26.93 -5.16
C THR A 186 39.94 -26.36 -4.10
N ASP A 187 38.64 -26.65 -4.12
CA ASP A 187 37.71 -26.28 -3.04
C ASP A 187 37.17 -27.53 -2.30
N PRO A 188 37.46 -27.71 -0.99
CA PRO A 188 37.17 -28.94 -0.24
C PRO A 188 35.68 -29.28 -0.01
N MET A 189 34.75 -28.49 -0.56
CA MET A 189 33.30 -28.64 -0.33
C MET A 189 32.57 -29.46 -1.40
N THR A 190 33.26 -30.19 -2.27
CA THR A 190 32.76 -30.76 -3.54
C THR A 190 32.44 -32.26 -3.47
N PHE A 191 31.21 -32.65 -3.12
CA PHE A 191 30.69 -34.00 -3.39
C PHE A 191 29.32 -33.92 -4.09
N PRO A 192 29.09 -34.63 -5.22
CA PRO A 192 27.80 -34.73 -5.92
C PRO A 192 26.81 -35.70 -5.20
N PRO A 193 25.50 -35.67 -5.50
CA PRO A 193 24.81 -34.87 -6.52
C PRO A 193 24.66 -33.39 -6.12
N GLN A 194 24.72 -32.49 -7.11
CA GLN A 194 24.52 -31.04 -6.93
C GLN A 194 23.70 -30.46 -8.09
N LEU A 195 22.80 -29.52 -7.80
CA LEU A 195 21.99 -28.83 -8.80
C LEU A 195 22.26 -27.34 -8.65
N TRP A 196 22.70 -26.73 -9.72
CA TRP A 196 23.00 -25.32 -9.81
C TRP A 196 21.97 -24.63 -10.70
N LEU A 197 21.41 -23.53 -10.23
CA LEU A 197 20.63 -22.60 -11.04
C LEU A 197 21.50 -21.38 -11.33
N TYR A 198 21.61 -21.01 -12.60
CA TYR A 198 22.29 -19.83 -13.08
C TYR A 198 21.27 -18.84 -13.64
N ASP A 199 21.31 -17.64 -13.09
CA ASP A 199 20.62 -16.48 -13.63
C ASP A 199 21.58 -15.77 -14.58
N THR A 200 21.30 -15.83 -15.88
CA THR A 200 22.15 -15.19 -16.92
C THR A 200 22.03 -13.67 -16.89
N THR A 201 20.94 -13.13 -16.33
CA THR A 201 20.70 -11.69 -16.20
C THR A 201 21.50 -11.09 -15.05
N LEU A 202 21.62 -11.83 -13.94
CA LEU A 202 22.33 -11.39 -12.73
C LEU A 202 23.77 -11.94 -12.63
N HIS A 203 24.15 -12.88 -13.49
CA HIS A 203 25.37 -13.69 -13.41
C HIS A 203 25.57 -14.36 -12.03
N VAL A 204 24.47 -14.73 -11.34
CA VAL A 204 24.50 -15.37 -10.02
C VAL A 204 24.23 -16.87 -10.13
N ARG A 205 25.04 -17.68 -9.43
CA ARG A 205 24.88 -19.13 -9.31
C ARG A 205 24.30 -19.48 -7.94
N THR A 206 23.15 -20.16 -7.91
CA THR A 206 22.50 -20.63 -6.67
C THR A 206 22.55 -22.16 -6.60
N LEU A 207 22.98 -22.70 -5.46
CA LEU A 207 23.09 -24.13 -5.23
C LEU A 207 21.84 -24.68 -4.52
N TYR A 208 21.34 -25.83 -4.99
CA TYR A 208 20.27 -26.57 -4.34
C TYR A 208 20.69 -27.03 -2.92
N PRO A 209 19.88 -26.79 -1.87
CA PRO A 209 20.22 -27.17 -0.50
C PRO A 209 20.43 -28.68 -0.32
N ARG A 210 21.46 -29.07 0.43
CA ARG A 210 21.84 -30.50 0.62
C ARG A 210 20.91 -31.29 1.54
N ASP A 211 20.16 -30.59 2.37
CA ASP A 211 19.22 -31.13 3.34
C ASP A 211 17.85 -31.45 2.73
N GLN A 212 17.64 -31.10 1.47
CA GLN A 212 16.39 -31.33 0.73
C GLN A 212 16.43 -32.61 -0.11
N PRO A 213 15.29 -33.30 -0.29
CA PRO A 213 15.23 -34.56 -1.03
C PRO A 213 15.47 -34.37 -2.53
N TRP A 214 16.27 -35.24 -3.14
CA TRP A 214 16.59 -35.21 -4.57
C TRP A 214 15.45 -35.79 -5.44
N THR A 215 14.30 -35.12 -5.45
CA THR A 215 13.11 -35.49 -6.23
C THR A 215 12.74 -34.39 -7.23
N ALA A 216 12.08 -34.77 -8.33
CA ALA A 216 11.65 -33.81 -9.35
C ALA A 216 10.79 -32.69 -8.74
N ASP A 217 9.81 -33.01 -7.89
CA ASP A 217 8.92 -32.00 -7.30
C ASP A 217 9.65 -31.04 -6.34
N ALA A 218 10.60 -31.53 -5.54
CA ALA A 218 11.37 -30.69 -4.62
C ALA A 218 12.36 -29.79 -5.38
N MET A 219 13.00 -30.33 -6.41
CA MET A 219 13.86 -29.55 -7.32
C MET A 219 13.03 -28.55 -8.14
N GLN A 220 11.86 -28.93 -8.63
CA GLN A 220 10.94 -28.05 -9.36
C GLN A 220 10.43 -26.93 -8.45
N THR A 221 10.14 -27.23 -7.18
CA THR A 221 9.76 -26.20 -6.20
C THR A 221 10.92 -25.25 -5.96
N PHE A 222 12.13 -25.75 -5.71
CA PHE A 222 13.33 -24.91 -5.58
C PHE A 222 13.54 -24.05 -6.82
N LEU A 223 13.52 -24.67 -8.00
CA LEU A 223 13.67 -23.99 -9.27
C LEU A 223 12.59 -22.93 -9.43
N ASN A 224 11.32 -23.21 -9.19
CA ASN A 224 10.24 -22.23 -9.26
C ASN A 224 10.38 -21.10 -8.23
N THR A 225 10.82 -21.39 -7.01
CA THR A 225 11.05 -20.39 -5.96
C THR A 225 12.22 -19.47 -6.31
N HIS A 226 13.26 -20.00 -6.96
CA HIS A 226 14.47 -19.25 -7.33
C HIS A 226 14.45 -18.75 -8.79
N ARG A 227 13.48 -19.19 -9.61
CA ARG A 227 13.08 -18.72 -10.96
C ARG A 227 12.14 -17.54 -10.89
N GLN A 228 11.70 -17.11 -9.71
CA GLN A 228 11.19 -15.76 -9.56
C GLN A 228 12.44 -14.90 -9.42
N PRO A 229 13.11 -14.44 -10.52
CA PRO A 229 14.05 -13.39 -10.29
C PRO A 229 13.13 -12.26 -9.84
N TRP A 230 13.34 -11.85 -8.60
CA TRP A 230 12.59 -10.73 -8.11
C TRP A 230 12.81 -9.51 -9.03
N ILE A 231 13.83 -9.56 -9.90
CA ILE A 231 14.22 -8.61 -10.95
C ILE A 231 14.09 -9.23 -12.37
N ARG A 232 13.37 -8.60 -13.30
CA ARG A 232 13.29 -9.02 -14.72
C ARG A 232 13.75 -7.90 -15.66
N PRO A 233 14.31 -8.15 -16.84
CA PRO A 233 14.58 -7.06 -17.79
C PRO A 233 13.27 -6.36 -18.22
N PHE A 234 13.33 -5.04 -18.33
CA PHE A 234 12.23 -4.20 -18.77
C PHE A 234 12.09 -4.29 -20.29
N ASP A 235 10.94 -4.79 -20.74
CA ASP A 235 10.59 -4.87 -22.16
C ASP A 235 9.56 -3.79 -22.50
N ALA A 236 10.01 -2.73 -23.16
CA ALA A 236 9.16 -1.60 -23.57
C ALA A 236 8.06 -1.98 -24.57
N THR A 237 8.13 -3.16 -25.19
CA THR A 237 7.13 -3.64 -26.16
C THR A 237 5.97 -4.37 -25.50
N LYS A 238 6.09 -4.74 -24.22
CA LYS A 238 5.06 -5.48 -23.48
C LYS A 238 4.40 -4.60 -22.43
N PRO A 239 3.06 -4.61 -22.32
CA PRO A 239 2.38 -3.91 -21.25
C PRO A 239 2.69 -4.56 -19.89
N LEU A 240 2.76 -3.75 -18.84
CA LEU A 240 2.90 -4.24 -17.47
C LEU A 240 1.66 -5.08 -17.07
N ASP A 241 1.89 -6.25 -16.45
CA ASP A 241 0.82 -7.13 -15.96
C ASP A 241 0.06 -6.45 -14.82
N THR A 242 -1.23 -6.24 -15.01
CA THR A 242 -2.13 -5.56 -14.06
C THR A 242 -2.45 -6.40 -12.83
N ARG A 243 -2.11 -7.70 -12.82
CA ARG A 243 -2.27 -8.58 -11.67
C ARG A 243 -1.14 -8.42 -10.64
N VAL A 244 -0.03 -7.79 -11.03
CA VAL A 244 1.07 -7.45 -10.12
C VAL A 244 0.70 -6.17 -9.37
N PRO A 245 0.66 -6.19 -8.03
CA PRO A 245 0.20 -5.06 -7.24
C PRO A 245 1.20 -3.89 -7.18
N ALA A 246 2.48 -4.14 -7.48
CA ALA A 246 3.50 -3.11 -7.51
C ALA A 246 4.68 -3.52 -8.39
N TYR A 247 5.29 -2.55 -9.07
CA TYR A 247 6.55 -2.68 -9.80
C TYR A 247 7.65 -1.82 -9.17
N ALA A 248 8.90 -2.24 -9.33
CA ALA A 248 10.07 -1.43 -8.99
C ALA A 248 11.04 -1.41 -10.17
N LEU A 249 11.18 -0.27 -10.85
CA LEU A 249 12.13 -0.08 -11.94
C LEU A 249 13.54 0.14 -11.38
N LEU A 250 14.49 -0.68 -11.79
CA LEU A 250 15.91 -0.61 -11.47
C LEU A 250 16.63 -0.05 -12.69
N LEU A 251 16.97 1.23 -12.64
CA LEU A 251 17.63 1.94 -13.74
C LEU A 251 19.15 1.80 -13.55
N THR A 252 19.84 1.29 -14.57
CA THR A 252 21.31 1.19 -14.57
C THR A 252 21.86 1.62 -15.93
N ASP A 253 23.01 2.30 -15.90
CA ASP A 253 23.75 2.75 -17.09
C ASP A 253 24.84 1.76 -17.52
N GLY A 254 25.12 0.72 -16.73
CA GLY A 254 26.01 -0.39 -17.09
C GLY A 254 27.49 -0.01 -17.30
N VAL A 255 27.91 1.21 -16.91
CA VAL A 255 29.25 1.74 -17.25
C VAL A 255 30.32 1.29 -16.25
N ASP A 256 29.97 0.99 -14.99
CA ASP A 256 30.91 0.60 -13.94
C ASP A 256 30.56 -0.75 -13.29
N ALA A 257 31.35 -1.78 -13.61
CA ALA A 257 31.14 -3.16 -13.19
C ALA A 257 31.14 -3.34 -11.65
N LEU A 258 31.90 -2.52 -10.92
CA LEU A 258 32.03 -2.66 -9.47
C LEU A 258 30.74 -2.23 -8.75
N TYR A 259 30.08 -1.21 -9.29
CA TYR A 259 28.85 -0.63 -8.75
C TYR A 259 27.63 -1.42 -9.19
N GLN A 260 27.63 -1.90 -10.44
CA GLN A 260 26.58 -2.75 -10.96
C GLN A 260 26.44 -4.01 -10.09
N HIS A 261 27.55 -4.63 -9.69
CA HIS A 261 27.49 -5.78 -8.79
C HIS A 261 26.85 -5.46 -7.43
N ALA A 262 27.29 -4.38 -6.77
CA ALA A 262 26.73 -3.96 -5.48
C ALA A 262 25.26 -3.55 -5.57
N PHE A 263 24.88 -2.83 -6.64
CA PHE A 263 23.51 -2.42 -6.93
C PHE A 263 22.60 -3.64 -7.11
N MET A 264 23.03 -4.62 -7.91
CA MET A 264 22.25 -5.82 -8.16
C MET A 264 22.13 -6.71 -6.92
N GLN A 265 23.16 -6.79 -6.07
CA GLN A 265 23.07 -7.50 -4.79
C GLN A 265 22.04 -6.87 -3.84
N VAL A 266 22.08 -5.55 -3.68
CA VAL A 266 21.11 -4.81 -2.85
C VAL A 266 19.70 -4.94 -3.41
N ALA A 267 19.54 -4.78 -4.73
CA ALA A 267 18.26 -4.94 -5.40
C ALA A 267 17.70 -6.36 -5.19
N LEU A 268 18.53 -7.39 -5.32
CA LEU A 268 18.13 -8.78 -5.10
C LEU A 268 17.67 -9.01 -3.66
N GLU A 269 18.42 -8.53 -2.67
CA GLU A 269 18.06 -8.69 -1.25
C GLU A 269 16.75 -7.98 -0.90
N VAL A 270 16.54 -6.76 -1.41
CA VAL A 270 15.29 -6.02 -1.22
C VAL A 270 14.13 -6.76 -1.89
N ALA A 271 14.36 -7.24 -3.11
CA ALA A 271 13.33 -7.85 -3.92
C ALA A 271 12.87 -9.20 -3.33
N GLN A 272 13.81 -9.99 -2.76
CA GLN A 272 13.55 -11.18 -1.95
C GLN A 272 12.62 -10.93 -0.76
N LYS A 273 12.74 -9.76 -0.13
CA LYS A 273 11.99 -9.38 1.08
C LYS A 273 10.72 -8.58 0.77
N SER A 274 10.46 -8.24 -0.50
CA SER A 274 9.42 -7.28 -0.92
C SER A 274 8.22 -7.91 -1.63
N THR A 275 7.94 -9.20 -1.45
CA THR A 275 6.75 -9.83 -2.08
C THR A 275 5.45 -9.18 -1.58
N PRO A 276 4.48 -8.83 -2.45
CA PRO A 276 4.32 -9.18 -3.87
C PRO A 276 4.74 -8.09 -4.92
N THR A 277 5.89 -7.41 -4.78
CA THR A 277 6.41 -6.47 -5.79
C THR A 277 7.27 -7.15 -6.87
N GLN A 278 7.11 -6.78 -8.15
CA GLN A 278 7.96 -7.22 -9.25
C GLN A 278 9.01 -6.15 -9.60
N PHE A 279 10.29 -6.48 -9.62
CA PHE A 279 11.34 -5.55 -10.02
C PHE A 279 11.64 -5.70 -11.50
N LEU A 280 11.91 -4.59 -12.19
CA LEU A 280 12.22 -4.53 -13.60
C LEU A 280 13.54 -3.79 -13.83
N LEU A 281 14.56 -4.48 -14.34
CA LEU A 281 15.86 -3.94 -14.72
C LEU A 281 15.77 -3.22 -16.06
N VAL A 282 16.10 -1.94 -16.07
CA VAL A 282 16.21 -1.14 -17.27
C VAL A 282 17.68 -0.80 -17.47
N GLU A 283 18.29 -1.46 -18.45
CA GLU A 283 19.65 -1.16 -18.87
C GLU A 283 19.63 0.00 -19.86
N SER A 284 20.44 1.02 -19.61
CA SER A 284 20.56 2.21 -20.47
C SER A 284 19.21 2.90 -20.77
N PRO A 285 18.47 3.39 -19.75
CA PRO A 285 17.13 3.97 -19.92
C PRO A 285 17.08 5.18 -20.87
N GLY A 286 18.21 5.88 -21.03
CA GLY A 286 18.32 7.05 -21.88
C GLY A 286 17.63 8.30 -21.31
N VAL A 287 17.95 9.46 -21.89
CA VAL A 287 17.59 10.79 -21.36
C VAL A 287 16.07 11.00 -21.28
N LEU A 288 15.30 10.45 -22.21
CA LEU A 288 13.84 10.65 -22.25
C LEU A 288 13.14 9.96 -21.09
N MET A 289 13.56 8.74 -20.75
CA MET A 289 12.95 7.97 -19.66
C MET A 289 13.39 8.51 -18.30
N GLU A 290 14.65 8.89 -18.17
CA GLU A 290 15.19 9.60 -17.01
C GLU A 290 14.47 10.93 -16.76
N SER A 291 14.25 11.72 -17.81
CA SER A 291 13.49 12.97 -17.73
C SER A 291 12.01 12.75 -17.39
N PHE A 292 11.39 11.67 -17.90
CA PHE A 292 9.99 11.35 -17.59
C PHE A 292 9.82 10.93 -16.12
N LEU A 293 10.74 10.13 -15.60
CA LEU A 293 10.73 9.66 -14.22
C LEU A 293 11.33 10.67 -13.23
N GLY A 294 12.00 11.73 -13.72
CA GLY A 294 12.64 12.76 -12.90
C GLY A 294 13.84 12.22 -12.11
N VAL A 295 14.61 11.29 -12.69
CA VAL A 295 15.74 10.62 -12.04
C VAL A 295 16.97 10.55 -12.95
N THR A 296 18.14 10.31 -12.38
CA THR A 296 19.37 9.97 -13.11
C THR A 296 19.84 8.58 -12.70
N SER A 297 20.28 7.75 -13.65
CA SER A 297 20.78 6.40 -13.35
C SER A 297 22.13 6.45 -12.59
N PRO A 298 22.40 5.51 -11.66
CA PRO A 298 21.53 4.41 -11.25
C PRO A 298 20.42 4.83 -10.28
N ALA A 299 19.20 4.33 -10.45
CA ALA A 299 18.06 4.71 -9.61
C ALA A 299 17.06 3.57 -9.40
N VAL A 300 16.31 3.62 -8.29
CA VAL A 300 15.19 2.71 -8.01
C VAL A 300 13.90 3.52 -7.98
N VAL A 301 12.94 3.17 -8.85
CA VAL A 301 11.64 3.87 -8.96
C VAL A 301 10.51 2.89 -8.70
N TRP A 302 9.67 3.19 -7.71
CA TRP A 302 8.53 2.34 -7.37
C TRP A 302 7.27 2.81 -8.09
N TYR A 303 6.44 1.84 -8.48
CA TYR A 303 5.22 2.04 -9.25
C TYR A 303 4.11 1.18 -8.65
N TYR A 304 3.10 1.81 -8.05
CA TYR A 304 2.05 1.12 -7.29
C TYR A 304 0.65 1.27 -7.91
N ASP A 305 0.43 2.24 -8.81
CA ASP A 305 -0.83 2.44 -9.55
C ASP A 305 -0.56 2.99 -10.96
N GLN A 306 -1.57 3.03 -11.84
CA GLN A 306 -1.42 3.51 -13.23
C GLN A 306 -1.10 5.01 -13.38
N ALA A 307 -0.91 5.76 -12.29
CA ALA A 307 -0.79 7.22 -12.33
C ALA A 307 0.38 7.80 -11.51
N THR A 308 1.09 7.00 -10.71
CA THR A 308 2.05 7.52 -9.73
C THR A 308 3.34 6.68 -9.67
N PHE A 309 4.45 7.29 -10.06
CA PHE A 309 5.81 6.76 -9.89
C PHE A 309 6.52 7.51 -8.76
N VAL A 310 7.26 6.80 -7.92
CA VAL A 310 7.94 7.37 -6.75
C VAL A 310 9.40 6.91 -6.74
N PRO A 311 10.36 7.80 -7.06
CA PRO A 311 11.77 7.46 -6.99
C PRO A 311 12.27 7.40 -5.55
N PHE A 312 13.14 6.43 -5.24
CA PHE A 312 13.85 6.37 -3.96
C PHE A 312 14.87 7.50 -3.83
N SER A 313 15.52 7.88 -4.94
CA SER A 313 16.39 9.04 -5.07
C SER A 313 16.23 9.63 -6.47
N SER A 314 16.22 10.96 -6.58
CA SER A 314 16.25 11.68 -7.86
C SER A 314 17.66 11.75 -8.47
N SER A 315 18.71 11.59 -7.65
CA SER A 315 20.10 11.62 -8.08
C SER A 315 20.74 10.23 -8.01
N GLY A 316 21.20 9.72 -9.15
CA GLY A 316 21.86 8.43 -9.23
C GLY A 316 23.23 8.40 -8.57
N SER A 317 23.92 9.55 -8.54
CA SER A 317 25.20 9.70 -7.84
C SER A 317 25.09 9.46 -6.31
N VAL A 318 23.96 9.82 -5.70
CA VAL A 318 23.69 9.62 -4.27
C VAL A 318 23.50 8.13 -3.97
N LEU A 319 22.75 7.42 -4.82
CA LEU A 319 22.56 5.98 -4.67
C LEU A 319 23.88 5.23 -4.92
N ALA A 320 24.64 5.61 -5.94
CA ALA A 320 25.96 5.04 -6.24
C ALA A 320 26.97 5.25 -5.10
N ALA A 321 26.97 6.42 -4.44
CA ALA A 321 27.81 6.68 -3.29
C ALA A 321 27.39 5.83 -2.07
N ALA A 322 26.09 5.73 -1.81
CA ALA A 322 25.55 4.95 -0.69
C ALA A 322 25.82 3.43 -0.83
N LEU A 323 25.76 2.91 -2.06
CA LEU A 323 26.07 1.52 -2.38
C LEU A 323 27.54 1.17 -2.11
N GLN A 324 28.46 2.11 -2.30
CA GLN A 324 29.88 1.89 -1.97
C GLN A 324 30.15 1.96 -0.47
N SER A 325 29.47 2.85 0.25
CA SER A 325 29.75 3.07 1.67
C SER A 325 29.10 2.05 2.59
N SER A 326 27.83 1.68 2.35
CA SER A 326 27.09 0.75 3.22
C SER A 326 25.89 0.09 2.48
N PRO A 327 26.11 -1.04 1.79
CA PRO A 327 25.05 -1.77 1.08
C PRO A 327 23.87 -2.19 1.98
N ARG A 328 24.16 -2.61 3.22
CA ARG A 328 23.12 -3.08 4.17
C ARG A 328 22.17 -1.97 4.60
N ASP A 329 22.68 -0.75 4.76
CA ASP A 329 21.84 0.41 5.10
C ASP A 329 20.94 0.80 3.93
N VAL A 330 21.43 0.66 2.70
CA VAL A 330 20.62 0.89 1.49
C VAL A 330 19.47 -0.13 1.41
N VAL A 331 19.71 -1.41 1.72
CA VAL A 331 18.65 -2.43 1.81
C VAL A 331 17.59 -2.03 2.83
N ALA A 332 17.99 -1.66 4.05
CA ALA A 332 17.06 -1.26 5.11
C ALA A 332 16.23 -0.03 4.71
N LYS A 333 16.86 0.99 4.11
CA LYS A 333 16.19 2.20 3.63
C LYS A 333 15.19 1.90 2.51
N LEU A 334 15.54 1.06 1.54
CA LEU A 334 14.64 0.68 0.45
C LEU A 334 13.41 -0.09 0.95
N LEU A 335 13.59 -1.01 1.91
CA LEU A 335 12.48 -1.76 2.51
C LEU A 335 11.54 -0.87 3.33
N LEU A 336 12.09 0.04 4.14
CA LEU A 336 11.30 1.02 4.90
C LEU A 336 10.55 1.97 3.97
N PHE A 337 11.21 2.45 2.91
CA PHE A 337 10.60 3.30 1.90
C PHE A 337 9.41 2.61 1.23
N ARG A 338 9.56 1.35 0.82
CA ARG A 338 8.47 0.53 0.26
C ARG A 338 7.28 0.44 1.22
N LEU A 339 7.52 0.12 2.50
CA LEU A 339 6.45 0.02 3.50
C LEU A 339 5.70 1.35 3.70
N GLN A 340 6.41 2.48 3.65
CA GLN A 340 5.80 3.80 3.73
C GLN A 340 4.92 4.10 2.51
N GLN A 341 5.37 3.78 1.30
CA GLN A 341 4.60 4.02 0.08
C GLN A 341 3.36 3.13 0.00
N GLU A 342 3.45 1.86 0.40
CA GLU A 342 2.27 0.97 0.46
C GLU A 342 1.19 1.48 1.42
N ARG A 343 1.58 2.06 2.55
CA ARG A 343 0.63 2.71 3.48
C ARG A 343 -0.04 3.92 2.84
N ARG A 344 0.71 4.74 2.08
CA ARG A 344 0.16 5.92 1.38
C ARG A 344 -0.79 5.54 0.27
N VAL A 345 -0.46 4.50 -0.51
CA VAL A 345 -1.33 3.99 -1.59
C VAL A 345 -2.59 3.38 -1.00
N ARG A 346 -2.51 2.56 0.05
CA ARG A 346 -3.72 2.03 0.73
C ARG A 346 -4.61 3.13 1.33
N ALA A 347 -4.02 4.18 1.88
CA ALA A 347 -4.78 5.34 2.37
C ALA A 347 -5.48 6.06 1.22
N ARG A 348 -4.80 6.23 0.07
CA ARG A 348 -5.36 6.86 -1.13
C ARG A 348 -6.38 5.98 -1.84
N GLU A 349 -6.21 4.67 -1.87
CA GLU A 349 -7.21 3.71 -2.33
C GLU A 349 -8.43 3.68 -1.42
N ALA A 350 -8.27 3.83 -0.11
CA ALA A 350 -9.39 3.99 0.82
C ALA A 350 -10.14 5.31 0.58
N GLU A 351 -9.44 6.42 0.29
CA GLU A 351 -10.05 7.70 -0.10
C GLU A 351 -10.72 7.65 -1.48
N ILE A 352 -10.10 7.01 -2.48
CA ILE A 352 -10.65 6.84 -3.83
C ILE A 352 -11.81 5.84 -3.80
N ALA A 353 -11.76 4.77 -3.00
CA ALA A 353 -12.87 3.87 -2.78
C ALA A 353 -14.02 4.62 -2.11
N MET A 354 -13.77 5.44 -1.08
CA MET A 354 -14.78 6.33 -0.50
C MET A 354 -15.37 7.30 -1.54
N ALA A 355 -14.56 7.89 -2.42
CA ALA A 355 -15.01 8.83 -3.45
C ALA A 355 -15.71 8.18 -4.66
N ALA A 356 -15.31 6.96 -5.04
CA ALA A 356 -15.87 6.18 -6.13
C ALA A 356 -17.15 5.46 -5.71
N SER A 357 -17.23 4.98 -4.47
CA SER A 357 -18.47 4.52 -3.84
C SER A 357 -19.47 5.67 -3.72
N ALA A 358 -19.02 6.88 -3.37
CA ALA A 358 -19.89 8.06 -3.32
C ALA A 358 -20.42 8.49 -4.71
N ARG A 359 -19.66 8.29 -5.80
CA ARG A 359 -20.12 8.60 -7.17
C ARG A 359 -21.06 7.54 -7.73
N ARG A 360 -20.77 6.25 -7.57
CA ARG A 360 -21.66 5.16 -8.04
C ARG A 360 -22.98 5.11 -7.26
N LEU A 361 -22.96 5.40 -5.96
CA LEU A 361 -24.20 5.44 -5.15
C LEU A 361 -25.10 6.65 -5.44
N VAL A 362 -24.58 7.75 -6.00
CA VAL A 362 -25.40 8.88 -6.48
C VAL A 362 -26.09 8.54 -7.80
N GLU A 363 -25.49 7.68 -8.63
CA GLU A 363 -26.07 7.20 -9.89
C GLU A 363 -27.08 6.06 -9.63
N ASP A 364 -26.80 5.14 -8.70
CA ASP A 364 -27.71 4.05 -8.32
C ASP A 364 -28.90 4.52 -7.47
N ALA A 365 -28.73 5.55 -6.60
CA ALA A 365 -29.84 6.12 -5.83
C ALA A 365 -30.86 6.92 -6.67
N ALA A 366 -30.53 7.23 -7.93
CA ALA A 366 -31.49 7.80 -8.88
C ALA A 366 -32.39 6.72 -9.52
N ALA A 367 -32.00 5.44 -9.46
CA ALA A 367 -32.71 4.34 -10.11
C ALA A 367 -33.79 3.68 -9.23
N ASP A 368 -33.65 3.66 -7.90
CA ASP A 368 -34.60 3.00 -6.97
C ASP A 368 -35.74 3.91 -6.45
N MET A 369 -35.95 5.09 -7.05
CA MET A 369 -36.92 6.10 -6.61
C MET A 369 -38.41 5.75 -6.87
N GLU A 370 -38.74 4.52 -7.27
CA GLU A 370 -40.12 4.06 -7.53
C GLU A 370 -40.74 3.18 -6.42
N ALA A 371 -40.00 2.83 -5.37
CA ALA A 371 -40.53 2.00 -4.27
C ALA A 371 -41.28 2.83 -3.20
N THR A 372 -42.49 2.42 -2.84
CA THR A 372 -43.34 3.09 -1.82
C THR A 372 -42.77 3.05 -0.39
N VAL A 373 -41.93 2.07 -0.06
CA VAL A 373 -41.21 2.00 1.22
C VAL A 373 -39.74 1.70 0.95
N MET A 374 -38.85 2.58 1.42
CA MET A 374 -37.40 2.49 1.20
C MET A 374 -36.75 1.46 2.12
N ASP A 375 -35.93 0.57 1.57
CA ASP A 375 -35.17 -0.43 2.32
C ASP A 375 -33.76 0.09 2.64
N ILE A 376 -33.44 0.28 3.92
CA ILE A 376 -32.10 0.71 4.34
C ILE A 376 -31.24 -0.51 4.63
N THR A 377 -30.29 -0.77 3.73
CA THR A 377 -29.43 -1.97 3.77
C THR A 377 -28.01 -1.70 4.28
N SER A 378 -27.60 -0.43 4.42
CA SER A 378 -26.28 -0.04 4.94
C SER A 378 -26.32 1.18 5.85
N ILE A 379 -25.35 1.29 6.76
CA ILE A 379 -25.21 2.45 7.66
C ILE A 379 -24.97 3.76 6.90
N VAL A 380 -24.33 3.66 5.73
CA VAL A 380 -24.07 4.81 4.85
C VAL A 380 -25.39 5.35 4.28
N MET A 381 -26.32 4.47 3.91
CA MET A 381 -27.66 4.84 3.44
C MET A 381 -28.49 5.50 4.56
N LEU A 382 -28.38 5.02 5.80
CA LEU A 382 -29.01 5.66 6.95
C LEU A 382 -28.46 7.07 7.18
N ARG A 383 -27.14 7.26 7.15
CA ARG A 383 -26.49 8.58 7.29
C ARG A 383 -26.87 9.53 6.16
N ALA A 384 -26.93 9.04 4.93
CA ALA A 384 -27.37 9.83 3.78
C ALA A 384 -28.82 10.28 3.91
N LEU A 385 -29.71 9.42 4.44
CA LEU A 385 -31.10 9.77 4.71
C LEU A 385 -31.24 10.82 5.82
N VAL A 386 -30.49 10.68 6.91
CA VAL A 386 -30.47 11.64 8.03
C VAL A 386 -29.90 13.00 7.61
N ALA A 387 -28.96 13.01 6.67
CA ALA A 387 -28.35 14.24 6.15
C ALA A 387 -29.23 15.00 5.13
N ARG A 388 -30.35 14.42 4.68
CA ARG A 388 -31.27 15.07 3.74
C ARG A 388 -32.19 16.06 4.44
N GLU A 389 -32.59 17.10 3.70
CA GLU A 389 -33.60 18.07 4.15
C GLU A 389 -35.04 17.52 4.10
N THR A 390 -35.26 16.40 3.41
CA THR A 390 -36.56 15.72 3.31
C THR A 390 -36.82 14.89 4.57
N GLN A 391 -38.00 15.05 5.16
CA GLN A 391 -38.37 14.26 6.32
C GLN A 391 -38.64 12.80 5.97
N ALA A 392 -38.09 11.90 6.79
CA ALA A 392 -38.26 10.47 6.64
C ALA A 392 -38.61 9.80 7.98
N ALA A 393 -39.53 8.84 7.96
CA ALA A 393 -39.78 7.93 9.06
C ALA A 393 -38.98 6.65 8.87
N VAL A 394 -38.04 6.37 9.77
CA VAL A 394 -37.19 5.18 9.76
C VAL A 394 -37.67 4.20 10.82
N VAL A 395 -37.99 2.98 10.39
CA VAL A 395 -38.47 1.89 11.26
C VAL A 395 -37.38 0.86 11.46
N PHE A 396 -36.96 0.68 12.70
CA PHE A 396 -36.01 -0.33 13.13
C PHE A 396 -36.77 -1.59 13.52
N TYR A 397 -36.53 -2.67 12.78
CA TYR A 397 -37.26 -3.92 12.97
C TYR A 397 -36.29 -5.11 12.95
N SER A 398 -36.68 -6.20 13.60
CA SER A 398 -36.02 -7.50 13.46
C SER A 398 -37.05 -8.53 12.96
N PRO A 399 -36.73 -9.34 11.94
CA PRO A 399 -37.55 -10.46 11.49
C PRO A 399 -37.84 -11.48 12.59
N ARG A 400 -37.01 -11.54 13.64
CA ARG A 400 -37.15 -12.48 14.77
C ARG A 400 -38.07 -11.95 15.88
N CYS A 401 -38.53 -10.70 15.79
CA CYS A 401 -39.42 -10.08 16.77
C CYS A 401 -40.89 -10.14 16.30
N PRO A 402 -41.79 -10.84 17.02
CA PRO A 402 -43.21 -10.94 16.64
C PRO A 402 -43.93 -9.59 16.55
N SER A 403 -43.60 -8.65 17.44
CA SER A 403 -44.15 -7.29 17.43
C SER A 403 -43.68 -6.47 16.22
N CYS A 404 -42.49 -6.74 15.70
CA CYS A 404 -41.99 -6.13 14.45
C CYS A 404 -42.71 -6.67 13.22
N GLN A 405 -42.99 -7.98 13.18
CA GLN A 405 -43.68 -8.60 12.05
C GLN A 405 -45.11 -8.10 11.87
N ALA A 406 -45.79 -7.76 12.97
CA ALA A 406 -47.11 -7.12 12.92
C ALA A 406 -47.07 -5.71 12.29
N LEU A 407 -45.91 -5.04 12.32
CA LEU A 407 -45.74 -3.64 11.89
C LEU A 407 -45.42 -3.50 10.40
N VAL A 408 -44.75 -4.48 9.79
CA VAL A 408 -44.31 -4.45 8.38
C VAL A 408 -45.46 -4.17 7.38
N PRO A 409 -46.66 -4.78 7.50
CA PRO A 409 -47.78 -4.51 6.60
C PRO A 409 -48.35 -3.09 6.73
N MET A 410 -48.18 -2.45 7.90
CA MET A 410 -48.70 -1.11 8.17
C MET A 410 -47.83 0.00 7.56
N LEU A 411 -46.57 -0.29 7.19
CA LEU A 411 -45.64 0.69 6.63
C LEU A 411 -46.02 1.16 5.23
N ALA A 412 -46.48 0.23 4.38
CA ALA A 412 -46.97 0.57 3.05
C ALA A 412 -48.24 1.44 3.12
N GLN A 413 -49.15 1.14 4.05
CA GLN A 413 -50.35 1.94 4.28
C GLN A 413 -50.02 3.34 4.82
N LEU A 414 -48.96 3.48 5.62
CA LEU A 414 -48.48 4.77 6.11
C LEU A 414 -47.89 5.62 4.97
N ALA A 415 -47.08 5.00 4.09
CA ALA A 415 -46.49 5.67 2.93
C ALA A 415 -47.55 6.18 1.96
N ASP A 416 -48.58 5.38 1.67
CA ASP A 416 -49.69 5.77 0.79
C ASP A 416 -50.53 6.92 1.37
N GLN A 417 -50.69 6.98 2.70
CA GLN A 417 -51.57 7.95 3.36
C GLN A 417 -50.87 9.26 3.74
N VAL A 418 -49.52 9.30 3.72
CA VAL A 418 -48.72 10.50 4.02
C VAL A 418 -47.60 10.68 2.98
N PRO A 419 -47.93 11.08 1.73
CA PRO A 419 -46.97 11.13 0.62
C PRO A 419 -45.88 12.21 0.77
N ALA A 420 -46.03 13.15 1.71
CA ALA A 420 -45.03 14.17 2.04
C ALA A 420 -43.90 13.64 2.94
N LEU A 421 -44.02 12.41 3.45
CA LEU A 421 -43.08 11.77 4.38
C LEU A 421 -42.50 10.53 3.74
N ALA A 422 -41.18 10.47 3.58
CA ALA A 422 -40.52 9.27 3.07
C ALA A 422 -40.58 8.16 4.15
N VAL A 423 -41.07 6.98 3.82
CA VAL A 423 -41.10 5.84 4.77
C VAL A 423 -39.98 4.88 4.45
N ALA A 424 -39.15 4.58 5.44
CA ALA A 424 -38.02 3.68 5.32
C ALA A 424 -38.01 2.61 6.43
N LYS A 425 -37.53 1.41 6.12
CA LYS A 425 -37.36 0.32 7.08
C LYS A 425 -35.92 -0.18 7.10
N LEU A 426 -35.43 -0.54 8.28
CA LEU A 426 -34.07 -1.01 8.53
C LEU A 426 -34.13 -2.29 9.37
N ASN A 427 -33.55 -3.37 8.85
CA ASN A 427 -33.37 -4.61 9.61
C ASN A 427 -32.17 -4.49 10.54
N VAL A 428 -32.40 -4.48 11.85
CA VAL A 428 -31.30 -4.32 12.82
C VAL A 428 -30.44 -5.58 12.96
N ASP A 429 -30.95 -6.75 12.54
CA ASP A 429 -30.17 -7.99 12.56
C ASP A 429 -29.02 -7.98 11.54
N THR A 430 -29.08 -7.08 10.55
CA THR A 430 -28.08 -6.96 9.48
C THR A 430 -27.06 -5.84 9.71
N MET A 431 -27.07 -5.19 10.88
CA MET A 431 -26.16 -4.08 11.20
C MET A 431 -25.54 -4.20 12.59
N GLU A 432 -24.34 -3.66 12.75
CA GLU A 432 -23.71 -3.60 14.07
C GLU A 432 -24.43 -2.60 14.99
N TYR A 433 -24.79 -3.06 16.19
CA TYR A 433 -25.52 -2.27 17.17
C TYR A 433 -24.80 -0.95 17.53
N LYS A 434 -23.46 -0.95 17.58
CA LYS A 434 -22.64 0.23 17.86
C LYS A 434 -22.83 1.33 16.81
N ASP A 435 -22.93 0.96 15.54
CA ASP A 435 -23.10 1.90 14.44
C ASP A 435 -24.50 2.53 14.43
N LEU A 436 -25.52 1.73 14.76
CA LEU A 436 -26.90 2.22 14.89
C LEU A 436 -27.06 3.21 16.05
N VAL A 437 -26.50 2.89 17.23
CA VAL A 437 -26.52 3.77 18.40
C VAL A 437 -25.75 5.07 18.13
N HIS A 438 -24.62 5.00 17.41
CA HIS A 438 -23.81 6.17 17.08
C HIS A 438 -24.55 7.15 16.15
N VAL A 439 -25.35 6.65 15.20
CA VAL A 439 -26.13 7.50 14.29
C VAL A 439 -27.40 8.05 14.94
N MET A 440 -28.04 7.27 15.82
CA MET A 440 -29.36 7.61 16.39
C MET A 440 -29.33 8.29 17.77
N GLY A 441 -28.17 8.30 18.45
CA GLY A 441 -27.98 9.04 19.70
C GLY A 441 -28.58 8.39 20.96
N GLY A 442 -28.57 7.06 21.09
CA GLY A 442 -29.02 6.38 22.32
C GLY A 442 -29.38 4.89 22.15
N SER A 443 -29.80 4.23 23.23
CA SER A 443 -30.29 2.84 23.23
C SER A 443 -31.74 2.75 22.74
N PHE A 444 -32.06 1.76 21.90
CA PHE A 444 -33.40 1.55 21.34
C PHE A 444 -33.96 0.15 21.62
N SER A 445 -35.29 0.05 21.67
CA SER A 445 -36.07 -1.19 21.80
C SER A 445 -36.74 -1.53 20.46
N LEU A 446 -37.05 -2.80 20.19
CA LEU A 446 -37.67 -3.22 18.93
C LEU A 446 -39.16 -3.56 19.09
N PRO A 447 -40.05 -3.14 18.17
CA PRO A 447 -39.80 -2.19 17.07
C PRO A 447 -39.60 -0.76 17.61
N SER A 448 -38.74 0.02 16.96
CA SER A 448 -38.61 1.47 17.23
C SER A 448 -38.74 2.27 15.95
N ILE A 449 -39.37 3.44 16.06
CA ILE A 449 -39.68 4.30 14.92
C ILE A 449 -39.16 5.69 15.23
N TYR A 450 -38.43 6.22 14.27
CA TYR A 450 -37.80 7.53 14.36
C TYR A 450 -38.20 8.38 13.17
N VAL A 451 -38.53 9.64 13.42
CA VAL A 451 -38.63 10.64 12.34
C VAL A 451 -37.33 11.41 12.28
N VAL A 452 -36.71 11.44 11.10
CA VAL A 452 -35.44 12.10 10.82
C VAL A 452 -35.64 13.20 9.77
N GLY A 453 -35.06 14.38 10.00
CA GLY A 453 -35.12 15.53 9.09
C GLY A 453 -35.82 16.77 9.66
N GLY A 454 -35.25 17.95 9.37
CA GLY A 454 -35.65 19.25 9.89
C GLY A 454 -34.42 20.14 10.05
N GLY A 455 -34.39 21.29 9.37
CA GLY A 455 -33.17 22.07 9.15
C GLY A 455 -32.33 22.36 10.39
N VAL A 456 -31.02 22.12 10.29
CA VAL A 456 -30.04 22.52 11.32
C VAL A 456 -29.89 24.04 11.27
N GLN A 457 -30.23 24.71 12.37
CA GLN A 457 -29.74 26.06 12.65
C GLN A 457 -28.22 25.97 12.88
N ARG A 458 -27.51 26.79 12.11
CA ARG A 458 -26.07 27.05 12.18
C ARG A 458 -25.61 27.24 13.63
N ILE A 459 -24.67 26.42 14.09
CA ILE A 459 -23.86 26.67 15.28
C ILE A 459 -22.41 26.56 14.84
N ASP A 460 -21.73 27.70 14.87
CA ASP A 460 -20.32 27.84 14.57
C ASP A 460 -19.56 27.52 15.88
N ASP A 461 -19.19 26.27 16.14
CA ASP A 461 -18.17 25.85 17.13
C ASP A 461 -17.86 24.34 16.96
N GLU A 462 -16.58 23.95 16.84
CA GLU A 462 -16.14 22.59 16.46
C GLU A 462 -16.22 21.51 17.57
N ASP A 463 -16.66 21.84 18.79
CA ASP A 463 -16.62 20.90 19.93
C ASP A 463 -17.97 20.23 20.32
N THR A 464 -19.02 20.33 19.50
CA THR A 464 -20.35 19.75 19.84
C THR A 464 -21.02 18.94 18.72
N LEU A 465 -20.27 18.05 18.06
CA LEU A 465 -20.88 17.07 17.13
C LEU A 465 -21.69 15.95 17.83
N ALA A 466 -21.56 15.79 19.15
CA ALA A 466 -22.30 14.77 19.91
C ALA A 466 -23.71 15.21 20.34
N GLU A 467 -24.01 16.51 20.43
CA GLU A 467 -25.30 17.00 20.94
C GLU A 467 -26.30 17.41 19.84
N ALA A 468 -25.81 17.71 18.62
CA ALA A 468 -26.67 18.12 17.49
C ALA A 468 -27.53 16.98 16.90
N SER A 469 -27.20 15.71 17.15
CA SER A 469 -28.00 14.56 16.66
C SER A 469 -29.30 14.35 17.44
N SER A 470 -29.41 14.90 18.65
CA SER A 470 -30.58 14.68 19.51
C SER A 470 -31.82 15.51 19.13
N GLY A 471 -31.65 16.63 18.41
CA GLY A 471 -32.75 17.52 18.03
C GLY A 471 -33.54 17.07 16.79
N ASN A 472 -32.90 16.30 15.91
CA ASN A 472 -33.44 15.92 14.59
C ASN A 472 -34.10 14.54 14.55
N VAL A 473 -34.11 13.83 15.68
CA VAL A 473 -34.49 12.42 15.79
C VAL A 473 -35.55 12.29 16.89
N ARG A 474 -36.81 12.10 16.51
CA ARG A 474 -37.91 11.92 17.48
C ARG A 474 -38.37 10.46 17.52
N LYS A 475 -38.35 9.85 18.71
CA LYS A 475 -38.80 8.48 18.96
C LYS A 475 -40.29 8.44 19.37
N LEU A 476 -41.05 7.51 18.82
CA LEU A 476 -42.40 7.18 19.33
C LEU A 476 -42.28 6.53 20.73
N GLY A 477 -43.11 6.95 21.70
CA GLY A 477 -43.15 6.39 23.05
C GLY A 477 -43.60 4.92 23.11
N ASP A 478 -43.54 4.29 24.30
CA ASP A 478 -43.76 2.84 24.49
C ASP A 478 -45.23 2.34 24.31
N GLU A 479 -46.09 3.11 23.63
CA GLU A 479 -47.46 2.71 23.34
C GLU A 479 -47.52 1.75 22.14
N ALA A 480 -48.52 0.85 22.12
CA ALA A 480 -48.70 -0.08 21.02
C ALA A 480 -48.96 0.67 19.69
N PRO A 481 -48.19 0.41 18.62
CA PRO A 481 -48.29 1.17 17.38
C PRO A 481 -49.54 0.79 16.60
N THR A 482 -50.59 1.60 16.69
CA THR A 482 -51.73 1.58 15.76
C THR A 482 -51.48 2.54 14.60
N LEU A 483 -52.10 2.29 13.44
CA LEU A 483 -51.93 3.14 12.25
C LEU A 483 -52.31 4.61 12.52
N ASP A 484 -53.33 4.86 13.34
CA ASP A 484 -53.74 6.23 13.69
C ASP A 484 -52.77 6.92 14.65
N ASN A 485 -52.18 6.19 15.60
CA ASN A 485 -51.14 6.73 16.48
C ASN A 485 -49.86 7.06 15.69
N LEU A 486 -49.49 6.21 14.73
CA LEU A 486 -48.33 6.42 13.84
C LEU A 486 -48.48 7.67 12.98
N LYS A 487 -49.65 7.87 12.36
CA LYS A 487 -49.93 9.09 11.59
C LYS A 487 -49.89 10.33 12.45
N THR A 488 -50.53 10.29 13.62
CA THR A 488 -50.61 11.42 14.54
C THR A 488 -49.21 11.84 14.99
N PHE A 489 -48.37 10.88 15.34
CA PHE A 489 -46.97 11.11 15.71
C PHE A 489 -46.15 11.70 14.55
N CYS A 490 -46.24 11.10 13.35
CA CYS A 490 -45.47 11.56 12.19
C CYS A 490 -45.87 12.97 11.74
N LEU A 491 -47.17 13.29 11.74
CA LEU A 491 -47.68 14.62 11.39
C LEU A 491 -47.34 15.68 12.46
N ALA A 492 -47.37 15.30 13.74
CA ALA A 492 -46.99 16.20 14.84
C ALA A 492 -45.46 16.46 14.89
N ALA A 493 -44.66 15.47 14.48
CA ALA A 493 -43.21 15.61 14.35
C ALA A 493 -42.79 16.45 13.14
N ALA A 494 -43.63 16.52 12.10
CA ALA A 494 -43.25 17.07 10.80
C ALA A 494 -43.25 18.62 10.69
N GLY A 495 -44.09 19.33 11.44
CA GLY A 495 -44.26 20.78 11.25
C GLY A 495 -44.84 21.15 9.86
N PRO A 496 -45.21 22.43 9.60
CA PRO A 496 -45.86 22.80 8.34
C PRO A 496 -44.90 22.73 7.15
N ALA A 497 -45.27 21.97 6.11
CA ALA A 497 -44.47 21.71 4.91
C ALA A 497 -44.24 22.97 4.06
N ARG A 498 -42.99 23.17 3.59
CA ARG A 498 -42.61 24.22 2.62
C ARG A 498 -42.71 23.65 1.19
N PRO A 499 -43.32 24.34 0.21
CA PRO A 499 -43.40 23.82 -1.16
C PRO A 499 -42.05 23.95 -1.90
N LEU A 500 -41.67 22.89 -2.62
CA LEU A 500 -40.47 22.80 -3.48
C LEU A 500 -40.62 23.60 -4.78
N PRO A 501 -39.55 24.24 -5.31
CA PRO A 501 -39.59 24.91 -6.61
C PRO A 501 -39.43 23.90 -7.77
N PRO A 502 -39.98 24.17 -8.96
CA PRO A 502 -39.91 23.26 -10.10
C PRO A 502 -38.53 23.27 -10.78
N ALA A 503 -38.21 22.15 -11.43
CA ALA A 503 -36.93 21.84 -12.06
C ALA A 503 -36.45 22.88 -13.09
N ALA A 504 -35.15 23.18 -13.05
CA ALA A 504 -34.48 24.16 -13.89
C ALA A 504 -34.45 23.72 -15.37
N GLY A 505 -35.36 24.29 -16.17
CA GLY A 505 -35.24 24.35 -17.63
C GLY A 505 -34.35 25.51 -18.07
N SER A 506 -33.69 25.32 -19.21
CA SER A 506 -32.94 26.29 -20.01
C SER A 506 -33.35 27.76 -19.81
N ILE A 507 -32.40 28.62 -19.45
CA ILE A 507 -32.60 30.08 -19.49
C ILE A 507 -32.49 30.51 -20.96
N HIS A 508 -33.62 30.49 -21.67
CA HIS A 508 -33.82 31.40 -22.80
C HIS A 508 -34.19 32.76 -22.23
N PHE A 509 -33.36 33.78 -22.47
CA PHE A 509 -33.78 35.16 -22.28
C PHE A 509 -34.76 35.51 -23.41
N ASP A 510 -36.04 35.59 -23.04
CA ASP A 510 -37.10 36.05 -23.93
C ASP A 510 -37.04 37.57 -24.06
N PHE A 511 -36.48 38.04 -25.19
CA PHE A 511 -36.36 39.47 -25.50
C PHE A 511 -37.72 40.16 -25.71
N ASP A 512 -38.81 39.42 -25.90
CA ASP A 512 -40.14 40.01 -26.12
C ASP A 512 -40.78 40.54 -24.83
N ARG A 513 -40.36 40.04 -23.65
CA ARG A 513 -40.86 40.52 -22.35
C ARG A 513 -40.32 41.88 -21.92
N LEU A 514 -39.22 42.35 -22.50
CA LEU A 514 -38.69 43.70 -22.26
C LEU A 514 -39.46 44.77 -23.06
N PHE A 515 -40.16 44.39 -24.13
CA PHE A 515 -40.93 45.29 -24.98
C PHE A 515 -42.44 45.33 -24.65
N ALA A 516 -43.00 44.31 -24.00
CA ALA A 516 -44.44 44.24 -23.72
C ALA A 516 -44.91 45.02 -22.47
N GLY A 517 -43.99 45.45 -21.59
CA GLY A 517 -44.33 46.15 -20.33
C GLY A 517 -44.53 47.66 -20.44
N ALA A 518 -44.35 48.26 -21.63
CA ALA A 518 -44.36 49.73 -21.79
C ALA A 518 -45.62 50.28 -22.51
N MET A 519 -46.62 49.45 -22.81
CA MET A 519 -47.82 49.85 -23.59
C MET A 519 -49.16 49.61 -22.90
N ALA A 520 -49.17 49.24 -21.62
CA ALA A 520 -50.40 49.04 -20.85
C ALA A 520 -50.24 49.63 -19.45
N ASP A 521 -50.28 50.96 -19.36
CA ASP A 521 -51.02 51.70 -18.34
C ASP A 521 -50.73 53.19 -18.54
N GLY A 522 -51.73 53.91 -19.05
CA GLY A 522 -51.66 55.35 -19.27
C GLY A 522 -51.82 56.11 -17.97
N VAL A 523 -50.74 56.71 -17.46
CA VAL A 523 -50.77 57.96 -16.68
C VAL A 523 -49.47 58.74 -16.95
N ASP A 524 -49.63 59.97 -17.42
CA ASP A 524 -48.57 60.96 -17.63
C ASP A 524 -47.72 61.21 -16.37
N HIS A 525 -46.39 61.23 -16.49
CA HIS A 525 -45.53 62.41 -16.22
C HIS A 525 -44.03 62.07 -16.24
N CYS A 526 -43.25 63.00 -16.81
CA CYS A 526 -41.81 63.20 -16.71
C CYS A 526 -40.85 62.31 -17.54
N ARG A 527 -40.41 62.94 -18.64
CA ARG A 527 -39.21 62.67 -19.43
C ARG A 527 -37.97 62.42 -18.54
N SER A 528 -37.37 61.25 -18.69
CA SER A 528 -35.93 61.03 -18.44
C SER A 528 -35.26 60.86 -19.80
N THR A 529 -34.60 61.91 -20.26
CA THR A 529 -33.77 61.96 -21.48
C THR A 529 -32.61 60.94 -21.45
N THR A 530 -32.34 60.36 -20.28
CA THR A 530 -31.26 59.40 -20.02
C THR A 530 -31.53 58.05 -20.67
N SER A 531 -32.78 57.56 -20.65
CA SER A 531 -33.11 56.26 -21.27
C SER A 531 -33.01 56.29 -22.79
N THR A 532 -33.28 57.44 -23.42
CA THR A 532 -33.17 57.62 -24.88
C THR A 532 -31.72 57.77 -25.35
N ILE A 533 -30.84 58.32 -24.51
CA ILE A 533 -29.39 58.38 -24.76
C ILE A 533 -28.77 57.00 -24.57
N ILE A 534 -29.12 56.29 -23.50
CA ILE A 534 -28.64 54.92 -23.24
C ILE A 534 -29.04 53.99 -24.38
N LEU A 535 -30.30 54.05 -24.86
CA LEU A 535 -30.75 53.25 -26.01
C LEU A 535 -30.04 53.63 -27.32
N ARG A 536 -29.66 54.90 -27.52
CA ARG A 536 -28.87 55.33 -28.69
C ARG A 536 -27.40 54.90 -28.62
N VAL A 537 -26.81 54.87 -27.42
CA VAL A 537 -25.43 54.38 -27.22
C VAL A 537 -25.37 52.86 -27.40
N LEU A 538 -26.36 52.13 -26.88
CA LEU A 538 -26.46 50.67 -27.01
C LEU A 538 -26.83 50.19 -28.43
N THR A 539 -27.12 51.10 -29.36
CA THR A 539 -27.43 50.78 -30.78
C THR A 539 -26.36 51.27 -31.75
N LEU A 540 -25.28 51.89 -31.26
CA LEU A 540 -24.12 52.22 -32.09
C LEU A 540 -23.46 50.93 -32.58
N PRO A 541 -23.17 50.78 -33.88
CA PRO A 541 -22.62 49.54 -34.44
C PRO A 541 -21.35 49.05 -33.72
N ASP A 542 -20.48 49.96 -33.28
CA ASP A 542 -19.25 49.63 -32.57
C ASP A 542 -19.52 49.17 -31.12
N VAL A 543 -20.51 49.77 -30.45
CA VAL A 543 -20.92 49.38 -29.09
C VAL A 543 -21.68 48.06 -29.14
N VAL A 544 -22.56 47.87 -30.13
CA VAL A 544 -23.25 46.60 -30.39
C VAL A 544 -22.24 45.52 -30.70
N ARG A 545 -21.21 45.79 -31.52
CA ARG A 545 -20.14 44.83 -31.78
C ARG A 545 -19.37 44.46 -30.52
N THR A 546 -19.04 45.45 -29.68
CA THR A 546 -18.36 45.23 -28.40
C THR A 546 -19.25 44.45 -27.41
N ILE A 547 -20.55 44.72 -27.39
CA ILE A 547 -21.55 44.03 -26.58
C ILE A 547 -21.78 42.62 -27.10
N VAL A 548 -21.80 42.40 -28.42
CA VAL A 548 -21.92 41.09 -29.07
C VAL A 548 -20.66 40.25 -28.82
N GLU A 549 -19.47 40.86 -28.86
CA GLU A 549 -18.21 40.26 -28.40
C GLU A 549 -18.25 39.91 -26.89
N PHE A 550 -19.13 40.56 -26.10
CA PHE A 550 -19.37 40.28 -24.68
C PHE A 550 -20.63 39.41 -24.41
N GLN A 551 -21.46 39.14 -25.42
CA GLN A 551 -22.77 38.45 -25.29
C GLN A 551 -22.67 36.93 -25.46
N ASP A 552 -21.50 36.39 -25.81
CA ASP A 552 -21.20 34.95 -25.68
C ASP A 552 -20.96 34.51 -24.22
N GLY A 553 -21.44 35.30 -23.24
CA GLY A 553 -21.45 34.96 -21.83
C GLY A 553 -20.07 34.97 -21.17
N ILE A 554 -20.05 34.62 -19.88
CA ILE A 554 -18.83 34.07 -19.27
C ILE A 554 -18.41 32.94 -20.20
N PHE A 555 -17.28 33.07 -20.90
CA PHE A 555 -16.78 32.01 -21.78
C PHE A 555 -16.99 30.65 -21.09
N ASP A 556 -17.53 29.65 -21.78
CA ASP A 556 -17.93 28.39 -21.11
C ASP A 556 -16.76 27.74 -20.34
N ASP A 557 -15.53 27.96 -20.79
CA ASP A 557 -14.29 27.52 -20.11
C ASP A 557 -14.00 28.29 -18.80
N LEU A 558 -14.55 29.49 -18.60
CA LEU A 558 -14.48 30.26 -17.35
C LEU A 558 -15.58 29.84 -16.34
N ARG A 559 -16.65 29.17 -16.77
CA ARG A 559 -17.77 28.75 -15.90
C ARG A 559 -17.32 27.91 -14.68
N PRO A 560 -16.38 26.95 -14.78
CA PRO A 560 -15.86 26.22 -13.63
C PRO A 560 -15.19 27.12 -12.59
N TYR A 561 -14.51 28.19 -13.03
CA TYR A 561 -13.81 29.12 -12.14
C TYR A 561 -14.79 29.96 -11.32
N PHE A 562 -15.87 30.47 -11.94
CA PHE A 562 -16.92 31.23 -11.24
C PHE A 562 -17.80 30.38 -10.32
N ALA A 563 -18.01 29.09 -10.64
CA ALA A 563 -18.72 28.17 -9.75
C ALA A 563 -17.95 27.90 -8.44
N THR A 564 -16.62 27.89 -8.53
CA THR A 564 -15.72 27.63 -7.39
C THR A 564 -15.64 28.85 -6.45
N THR A 565 -15.60 30.06 -7.00
CA THR A 565 -15.52 31.31 -6.21
C THR A 565 -16.82 31.66 -5.48
N ARG A 566 -17.98 31.17 -5.93
CA ARG A 566 -19.28 31.35 -5.23
C ARG A 566 -19.46 30.44 -4.02
N ARG A 567 -18.73 29.31 -3.93
CA ARG A 567 -18.81 28.34 -2.83
C ARG A 567 -17.80 28.59 -1.71
N SER A 568 -16.73 29.34 -2.00
CA SER A 568 -15.62 29.57 -1.07
C SER A 568 -15.66 31.00 -0.54
N SER A 569 -16.39 31.22 0.56
CA SER A 569 -16.22 32.44 1.38
C SER A 569 -15.41 32.19 2.66
N SER A 570 -14.82 31.00 2.87
CA SER A 570 -14.07 30.75 4.12
C SER A 570 -12.91 29.73 4.11
N SER A 571 -12.42 29.19 2.98
CA SER A 571 -11.25 28.30 3.01
C SER A 571 -10.10 28.85 2.16
N SER A 572 -9.18 29.55 2.82
CA SER A 572 -7.90 30.01 2.27
C SER A 572 -6.95 28.83 2.07
N VAL A 573 -6.87 28.25 0.87
CA VAL A 573 -5.72 27.41 0.53
C VAL A 573 -4.50 28.31 0.43
N ARG A 574 -3.58 28.20 1.40
CA ARG A 574 -2.26 28.86 1.43
C ARG A 574 -2.26 30.39 1.31
N GLY A 575 -3.26 31.08 1.87
CA GLY A 575 -3.21 32.53 2.10
C GLY A 575 -3.36 33.45 0.87
N TYR A 576 -3.51 32.91 -0.36
CA TYR A 576 -3.53 33.71 -1.58
C TYR A 576 -4.93 33.97 -2.20
N TYR A 577 -6.01 33.45 -1.61
CA TYR A 577 -7.34 33.74 -2.16
C TYR A 577 -7.78 35.16 -1.82
N PRO A 578 -8.07 35.99 -2.84
CA PRO A 578 -8.42 37.36 -2.62
C PRO A 578 -9.82 37.42 -2.01
N THR A 579 -9.98 38.27 -1.00
CA THR A 579 -11.26 38.82 -0.54
C THR A 579 -12.04 39.53 -1.67
N ASN A 580 -11.41 39.72 -2.84
CA ASN A 580 -12.00 40.30 -4.04
C ASN A 580 -12.37 39.23 -5.09
N PRO A 581 -13.67 38.93 -5.28
CA PRO A 581 -14.15 37.93 -6.25
C PRO A 581 -13.81 38.28 -7.71
N THR A 582 -13.43 39.52 -7.98
CA THR A 582 -13.09 39.99 -9.33
C THR A 582 -11.75 39.44 -9.82
N VAL A 583 -10.78 39.19 -8.92
CA VAL A 583 -9.43 38.70 -9.26
C VAL A 583 -9.30 37.18 -9.03
N ALA A 584 -10.23 36.59 -8.28
CA ALA A 584 -10.23 35.18 -7.92
C ALA A 584 -10.20 34.22 -9.14
N VAL A 585 -10.84 34.59 -10.25
CA VAL A 585 -10.82 33.80 -11.49
C VAL A 585 -9.43 33.75 -12.10
N LEU A 586 -8.71 34.87 -12.13
CA LEU A 586 -7.33 34.91 -12.60
C LEU A 586 -6.42 34.10 -11.68
N HIS A 587 -6.54 34.25 -10.36
CA HIS A 587 -5.72 33.50 -9.41
C HIS A 587 -5.94 31.98 -9.52
N LEU A 588 -7.19 31.54 -9.70
CA LEU A 588 -7.48 30.13 -9.92
C LEU A 588 -6.95 29.62 -11.28
N ALA A 589 -7.01 30.44 -12.33
CA ALA A 589 -6.45 30.09 -13.64
C ALA A 589 -4.93 29.96 -13.57
N ILE A 590 -4.26 30.87 -12.86
CA ILE A 590 -2.81 30.80 -12.58
C ILE A 590 -2.49 29.55 -11.77
N ALA A 591 -3.21 29.28 -10.68
CA ALA A 591 -3.00 28.09 -9.84
C ALA A 591 -3.18 26.76 -10.59
N ARG A 592 -3.98 26.75 -11.67
CA ARG A 592 -4.18 25.57 -12.53
C ARG A 592 -3.23 25.53 -13.73
N ASN A 593 -2.32 26.50 -13.86
CA ASN A 593 -1.46 26.69 -15.01
C ASN A 593 -2.23 26.80 -16.35
N ASP A 594 -3.43 27.38 -16.34
CA ASP A 594 -4.28 27.49 -17.53
C ASP A 594 -3.85 28.67 -18.41
N MET A 595 -2.79 28.44 -19.19
CA MET A 595 -2.18 29.42 -20.08
C MET A 595 -3.17 30.09 -21.04
N HIS A 596 -4.15 29.34 -21.52
CA HIS A 596 -5.13 29.83 -22.47
C HIS A 596 -6.08 30.82 -21.80
N VAL A 597 -6.61 30.49 -20.63
CA VAL A 597 -7.45 31.39 -19.84
C VAL A 597 -6.67 32.62 -19.39
N VAL A 598 -5.43 32.48 -18.92
CA VAL A 598 -4.61 33.61 -18.48
C VAL A 598 -4.31 34.57 -19.64
N ARG A 599 -3.91 34.08 -20.82
CA ARG A 599 -3.70 34.95 -22.01
C ARG A 599 -4.97 35.67 -22.41
N ARG A 600 -6.10 34.98 -22.40
CA ARG A 600 -7.39 35.60 -22.72
C ARG A 600 -7.73 36.71 -21.72
N LEU A 601 -7.59 36.43 -20.43
CA LEU A 601 -7.83 37.42 -19.37
C LEU A 601 -6.88 38.63 -19.50
N SER A 602 -5.63 38.45 -19.93
CA SER A 602 -4.72 39.58 -20.17
C SER A 602 -5.19 40.51 -21.29
N GLY A 603 -5.82 39.97 -22.34
CA GLY A 603 -6.38 40.75 -23.43
C GLY A 603 -7.70 41.44 -23.05
N CYS A 604 -8.57 40.77 -22.30
CA CYS A 604 -9.90 41.27 -21.99
C CYS A 604 -9.96 42.16 -20.73
N ARG A 605 -9.12 41.89 -19.72
CA ARG A 605 -9.13 42.58 -18.42
C ARG A 605 -7.71 42.75 -17.84
N PRO A 606 -6.87 43.58 -18.48
CA PRO A 606 -5.49 43.79 -18.04
C PRO A 606 -5.37 44.36 -16.61
N ALA A 607 -6.37 45.10 -16.13
CA ALA A 607 -6.38 45.64 -14.76
C ALA A 607 -6.40 44.58 -13.64
N MET A 608 -6.70 43.31 -13.96
CA MET A 608 -6.67 42.20 -13.00
C MET A 608 -5.24 41.69 -12.72
N PHE A 609 -4.28 42.03 -13.56
CA PHE A 609 -2.90 41.54 -13.52
C PHE A 609 -2.06 42.41 -12.58
N THR A 610 -2.18 42.15 -11.28
CA THR A 610 -1.43 42.82 -10.22
C THR A 610 -0.12 42.10 -9.92
N PRO A 611 0.81 42.68 -9.13
CA PRO A 611 1.99 41.98 -8.65
C PRO A 611 1.69 40.65 -7.95
N GLN A 612 0.53 40.54 -7.30
CA GLN A 612 0.07 39.32 -6.64
C GLN A 612 -0.15 38.16 -7.63
N ALA A 613 -0.48 38.45 -8.90
CA ALA A 613 -0.59 37.42 -9.93
C ALA A 613 0.80 36.82 -10.26
N VAL A 614 1.85 37.65 -10.23
CA VAL A 614 3.25 37.21 -10.41
C VAL A 614 3.71 36.41 -9.20
N ASP A 615 3.45 36.90 -7.99
CA ASP A 615 3.79 36.21 -6.74
C ASP A 615 3.11 34.84 -6.66
N LEU A 616 1.85 34.75 -7.11
CA LEU A 616 1.10 33.50 -7.16
C LEU A 616 1.65 32.53 -8.22
N ALA A 617 1.96 33.03 -9.42
CA ALA A 617 2.58 32.21 -10.45
C ALA A 617 3.95 31.66 -9.99
N ALA A 618 4.70 32.46 -9.23
CA ALA A 618 5.95 32.05 -8.59
C ALA A 618 5.73 30.99 -7.51
N ALA A 619 4.70 31.15 -6.67
CA ALA A 619 4.35 30.18 -5.62
C ALA A 619 4.00 28.78 -6.16
N PHE A 620 3.46 28.69 -7.38
CA PHE A 620 3.17 27.42 -8.06
C PHE A 620 4.25 26.99 -9.08
N GLY A 621 5.33 27.75 -9.22
CA GLY A 621 6.47 27.39 -10.06
C GLY A 621 6.21 27.45 -11.58
N HIS A 622 5.20 28.21 -12.02
CA HIS A 622 4.84 28.30 -13.44
C HIS A 622 5.72 29.27 -14.22
N VAL A 623 6.99 28.88 -14.46
CA VAL A 623 8.00 29.73 -15.13
C VAL A 623 7.53 30.19 -16.51
N THR A 624 6.95 29.27 -17.30
CA THR A 624 6.45 29.56 -18.65
C THR A 624 5.28 30.53 -18.66
N LEU A 625 4.41 30.47 -17.65
CA LEU A 625 3.30 31.39 -17.48
C LEU A 625 3.81 32.77 -17.11
N LEU A 626 4.77 32.84 -16.20
CA LEU A 626 5.38 34.09 -15.79
C LEU A 626 6.11 34.76 -16.97
N ASP A 627 6.94 34.02 -17.70
CA ASP A 627 7.69 34.52 -18.87
C ASP A 627 6.77 34.95 -20.03
N ALA A 628 5.78 34.13 -20.37
CA ALA A 628 4.97 34.39 -21.56
C ALA A 628 3.80 35.37 -21.33
N CYS A 629 3.30 35.50 -20.11
CA CYS A 629 2.06 36.26 -19.83
C CYS A 629 2.24 37.36 -18.78
N LEU A 630 3.28 37.31 -17.93
CA LEU A 630 3.44 38.21 -16.78
C LEU A 630 4.79 38.94 -16.76
N CYS A 631 5.62 38.80 -17.80
CA CYS A 631 7.00 39.29 -17.84
C CYS A 631 7.15 40.82 -17.66
N GLY A 632 6.12 41.61 -17.98
CA GLY A 632 6.12 43.06 -17.82
C GLY A 632 5.56 43.60 -16.49
N LEU A 633 5.07 42.73 -15.61
CA LEU A 633 4.50 43.13 -14.31
C LEU A 633 5.59 43.15 -13.25
N SER A 634 5.53 44.08 -12.29
CA SER A 634 6.36 44.06 -11.07
C SER A 634 5.96 42.91 -10.15
N ALA A 635 6.91 42.27 -9.48
CA ALA A 635 6.68 41.27 -8.43
C ALA A 635 6.91 41.89 -7.04
N THR A 636 6.72 41.11 -5.98
CA THR A 636 7.22 41.46 -4.65
C THR A 636 8.28 40.46 -4.20
N THR A 637 8.96 40.70 -3.07
CA THR A 637 9.85 39.70 -2.45
C THR A 637 9.11 38.39 -2.15
N SER A 638 7.78 38.44 -1.99
CA SER A 638 6.93 37.27 -1.78
C SER A 638 6.98 36.27 -2.94
N ALA A 639 7.31 36.71 -4.17
CA ALA A 639 7.46 35.80 -5.30
C ALA A 639 8.59 34.79 -5.07
N MET A 640 9.79 35.29 -4.73
CA MET A 640 10.94 34.42 -4.49
C MET A 640 10.80 33.66 -3.16
N ASP A 641 10.26 34.31 -2.12
CA ASP A 641 9.96 33.68 -0.83
C ASP A 641 8.99 32.48 -0.97
N SER A 642 7.92 32.65 -1.76
CA SER A 642 6.92 31.59 -1.98
C SER A 642 7.44 30.51 -2.94
N ALA A 643 8.21 30.89 -3.96
CA ALA A 643 8.86 29.92 -4.83
C ALA A 643 9.85 29.05 -4.05
N ALA A 644 10.60 29.64 -3.11
CA ALA A 644 11.53 28.93 -2.26
C ALA A 644 10.82 28.00 -1.26
N GLN A 645 9.74 28.47 -0.63
CA GLN A 645 8.90 27.65 0.25
C GLN A 645 8.34 26.39 -0.44
N ASN A 646 8.05 26.46 -1.74
CA ASN A 646 7.46 25.35 -2.49
C ASN A 646 8.49 24.55 -3.30
N GLY A 647 9.79 24.82 -3.13
CA GLY A 647 10.86 24.03 -3.76
C GLY A 647 11.00 24.26 -5.26
N HIS A 648 10.58 25.41 -5.78
CA HIS A 648 10.61 25.69 -7.22
C HIS A 648 11.95 26.32 -7.66
N LEU A 649 13.03 25.54 -7.67
CA LEU A 649 14.37 26.03 -8.02
C LEU A 649 14.43 26.74 -9.39
N ALA A 650 13.78 26.19 -10.41
CA ALA A 650 13.73 26.83 -11.73
C ALA A 650 13.09 28.22 -11.68
N MET A 651 12.05 28.39 -10.85
CA MET A 651 11.42 29.68 -10.62
C MET A 651 12.31 30.62 -9.81
N VAL A 652 12.94 30.14 -8.73
CA VAL A 652 13.89 30.94 -7.94
C VAL A 652 15.05 31.45 -8.79
N THR A 653 15.60 30.59 -9.65
CA THR A 653 16.67 30.93 -10.61
C THR A 653 16.18 31.97 -11.62
N TYR A 654 15.00 31.76 -12.20
CA TYR A 654 14.40 32.71 -13.13
C TYR A 654 14.19 34.07 -12.48
N LEU A 655 13.60 34.10 -11.27
CA LEU A 655 13.37 35.34 -10.53
C LEU A 655 14.69 36.03 -10.17
N HIS A 656 15.74 35.29 -9.83
CA HIS A 656 17.05 35.87 -9.54
C HIS A 656 17.68 36.55 -10.76
N VAL A 657 17.57 35.95 -11.95
CA VAL A 657 18.18 36.47 -13.18
C VAL A 657 17.38 37.63 -13.78
N HIS A 658 16.05 37.50 -13.80
CA HIS A 658 15.19 38.39 -14.57
C HIS A 658 14.51 39.47 -13.73
N ARG A 659 14.64 39.43 -12.40
CA ARG A 659 13.92 40.31 -11.49
C ARG A 659 14.83 40.88 -10.40
N THR A 660 14.53 42.09 -9.94
CA THR A 660 15.41 42.87 -9.04
C THR A 660 14.85 43.03 -7.63
N GLU A 661 13.61 42.60 -7.37
CA GLU A 661 12.91 42.77 -6.10
C GLU A 661 13.54 41.93 -4.98
N GLY A 662 14.18 40.81 -5.33
CA GLY A 662 14.88 39.96 -4.39
C GLY A 662 13.98 39.07 -3.53
N CYS A 663 14.43 38.77 -2.31
CA CYS A 663 13.76 37.89 -1.35
C CYS A 663 14.01 38.42 0.07
N THR A 664 13.35 37.83 1.05
CA THR A 664 13.63 38.08 2.48
C THR A 664 14.36 36.88 3.08
N PRO A 665 14.85 36.95 4.34
CA PRO A 665 15.35 35.77 5.04
C PRO A 665 14.33 34.62 5.14
N TYR A 666 13.03 34.92 4.94
CA TYR A 666 11.99 33.91 4.88
C TYR A 666 12.21 32.88 3.77
N ALA A 667 12.77 33.28 2.61
CA ALA A 667 13.04 32.34 1.52
C ALA A 667 13.94 31.19 1.98
N LEU A 668 15.08 31.50 2.60
CA LEU A 668 16.01 30.47 3.08
C LEU A 668 15.44 29.74 4.29
N ASN A 669 14.79 30.43 5.23
CA ASN A 669 14.10 29.79 6.35
C ASN A 669 13.07 28.76 5.90
N ALA A 670 12.25 29.08 4.90
CA ALA A 670 11.22 28.18 4.37
C ALA A 670 11.84 27.02 3.59
N ALA A 671 12.88 27.27 2.79
CA ALA A 671 13.62 26.22 2.10
C ALA A 671 14.25 25.22 3.10
N ILE A 672 14.78 25.69 4.24
CA ILE A 672 15.30 24.83 5.31
C ILE A 672 14.17 24.00 5.96
N ARG A 673 13.07 24.63 6.34
CA ARG A 673 11.93 23.96 7.01
C ARG A 673 11.28 22.89 6.15
N GLU A 674 11.12 23.16 4.86
CA GLU A 674 10.52 22.22 3.90
C GLU A 674 11.57 21.30 3.25
N ASN A 675 12.83 21.40 3.67
CA ASN A 675 13.97 20.60 3.22
C ASN A 675 14.23 20.64 1.70
N HIS A 676 14.13 21.82 1.09
CA HIS A 676 14.49 22.06 -0.30
C HIS A 676 15.99 22.38 -0.41
N ILE A 677 16.84 21.35 -0.39
CA ILE A 677 18.33 21.45 -0.39
C ILE A 677 18.85 22.27 -1.57
N ASP A 678 18.31 22.02 -2.76
CA ASP A 678 18.72 22.64 -4.02
C ASP A 678 18.39 24.14 -4.06
N VAL A 679 17.22 24.52 -3.58
CA VAL A 679 16.82 25.91 -3.38
C VAL A 679 17.68 26.57 -2.30
N ALA A 680 17.89 25.91 -1.16
CA ALA A 680 18.70 26.45 -0.07
C ALA A 680 20.16 26.68 -0.52
N ALA A 681 20.74 25.75 -1.27
CA ALA A 681 22.07 25.88 -1.88
C ALA A 681 22.13 27.09 -2.80
N PHE A 682 21.17 27.20 -3.72
CA PHE A 682 21.11 28.34 -4.63
C PHE A 682 21.00 29.68 -3.90
N LEU A 683 20.14 29.76 -2.88
CA LEU A 683 19.97 30.96 -2.08
C LEU A 683 21.26 31.31 -1.31
N LEU A 684 21.97 30.34 -0.74
CA LEU A 684 23.24 30.59 -0.05
C LEU A 684 24.36 31.04 -0.99
N ASP A 685 24.41 30.50 -2.21
CA ASP A 685 25.42 30.84 -3.22
C ASP A 685 25.21 32.22 -3.85
N HIS A 686 23.95 32.64 -4.03
CA HIS A 686 23.60 33.79 -4.88
C HIS A 686 22.95 34.95 -4.12
N ARG A 687 22.57 34.76 -2.85
CA ARG A 687 21.81 35.73 -2.05
C ARG A 687 22.51 35.98 -0.70
N HIS A 688 22.23 37.11 -0.07
CA HIS A 688 22.97 37.59 1.11
C HIS A 688 22.08 37.87 2.32
N GLU A 689 20.78 37.64 2.19
CA GLU A 689 19.77 37.84 3.22
C GLU A 689 19.95 36.87 4.40
N GLY A 690 20.48 35.67 4.15
CA GLY A 690 20.73 34.65 5.16
C GLY A 690 19.46 34.03 5.76
N CYS A 691 19.62 33.29 6.86
CA CYS A 691 18.53 32.70 7.63
C CYS A 691 18.59 33.17 9.08
N THR A 692 17.52 32.90 9.84
CA THR A 692 17.51 33.13 11.29
C THR A 692 18.31 32.05 12.03
N ASP A 693 18.95 32.40 13.15
CA ASP A 693 19.86 31.52 13.89
C ASP A 693 19.23 30.17 14.29
N ASN A 694 17.93 30.18 14.63
CA ASN A 694 17.17 28.99 15.02
C ASN A 694 16.89 28.00 13.88
N MET A 695 17.17 28.34 12.62
CA MET A 695 16.93 27.43 11.50
C MET A 695 17.95 26.29 11.46
N VAL A 696 19.16 26.53 11.94
CA VAL A 696 20.17 25.48 12.08
C VAL A 696 19.71 24.44 13.11
N ASP A 697 19.19 24.90 14.25
CA ASP A 697 18.60 24.03 15.27
C ASP A 697 17.41 23.25 14.74
N HIS A 698 16.55 23.88 13.92
CA HIS A 698 15.43 23.21 13.29
C HIS A 698 15.89 22.10 12.33
N ALA A 699 16.88 22.37 11.48
CA ALA A 699 17.45 21.38 10.57
C ALA A 699 18.06 20.19 11.35
N ALA A 700 18.71 20.48 12.47
CA ALA A 700 19.28 19.48 13.36
C ALA A 700 18.20 18.63 14.06
N ALA A 701 17.15 19.27 14.60
CA ALA A 701 16.01 18.63 15.25
C ALA A 701 15.18 17.74 14.31
N ALA A 702 15.18 18.05 13.01
CA ALA A 702 14.49 17.29 11.97
C ALA A 702 15.38 16.22 11.30
N GLY A 703 16.65 16.14 11.67
CA GLY A 703 17.57 15.12 11.17
C GLY A 703 18.03 15.34 9.73
N LEU A 704 17.97 16.58 9.24
CA LEU A 704 18.28 16.94 7.86
C LEU A 704 19.80 17.01 7.65
N VAL A 705 20.47 15.86 7.59
CA VAL A 705 21.95 15.75 7.51
C VAL A 705 22.54 16.60 6.40
N GLU A 706 22.05 16.44 5.17
CA GLU A 706 22.55 17.17 4.01
C GLU A 706 22.33 18.68 4.15
N MET A 707 21.20 19.11 4.73
CA MET A 707 20.93 20.52 5.01
C MET A 707 21.91 21.07 6.06
N VAL A 708 22.15 20.33 7.15
CA VAL A 708 23.09 20.75 8.20
C VAL A 708 24.52 20.84 7.65
N GLN A 709 24.92 19.90 6.79
CA GLN A 709 26.21 19.94 6.08
C GLN A 709 26.32 21.14 5.15
N LEU A 710 25.27 21.44 4.39
CA LEU A 710 25.18 22.59 3.49
C LEU A 710 25.32 23.92 4.27
N LEU A 711 24.55 24.07 5.36
CA LEU A 711 24.60 25.25 6.23
C LEU A 711 25.98 25.38 6.91
N HIS A 712 26.59 24.27 7.30
CA HIS A 712 27.96 24.26 7.83
C HIS A 712 28.97 24.72 6.78
N ALA A 713 28.90 24.20 5.55
CA ALA A 713 29.82 24.51 4.47
C ALA A 713 29.80 26.01 4.10
N HIS A 714 28.62 26.64 4.14
CA HIS A 714 28.45 28.07 3.89
C HIS A 714 28.74 28.95 5.12
N SER A 715 29.25 28.38 6.21
CA SER A 715 29.57 29.10 7.45
C SER A 715 28.39 29.91 7.99
N VAL A 716 27.17 29.37 7.87
CA VAL A 716 25.95 30.01 8.39
C VAL A 716 26.03 30.12 9.91
N LYS A 717 25.60 31.27 10.45
CA LYS A 717 25.54 31.52 11.90
C LYS A 717 24.39 30.72 12.54
N GLY A 718 24.48 30.43 13.83
CA GLY A 718 23.41 29.76 14.59
C GLY A 718 23.77 28.37 15.14
N PHE A 719 24.90 27.78 14.73
CA PHE A 719 25.42 26.58 15.38
C PHE A 719 25.77 26.88 16.84
N SER A 720 25.20 26.10 17.75
CA SER A 720 25.41 26.22 19.19
C SER A 720 25.30 24.85 19.87
N ALA A 721 25.55 24.80 21.18
CA ALA A 721 25.29 23.60 21.98
C ALA A 721 23.85 23.09 21.80
N GLN A 722 22.88 24.00 21.69
CA GLN A 722 21.48 23.68 21.47
C GLN A 722 21.25 22.91 20.16
N THR A 723 22.06 23.16 19.12
CA THR A 723 21.96 22.42 17.86
C THR A 723 22.25 20.93 18.05
N LEU A 724 23.28 20.59 18.83
CA LEU A 724 23.57 19.19 19.16
C LEU A 724 22.49 18.60 20.07
N ASP A 725 22.05 19.37 21.07
CA ASP A 725 21.03 18.93 22.01
C ASP A 725 19.73 18.57 21.27
N MET A 726 19.31 19.40 20.31
CA MET A 726 18.12 19.15 19.48
C MET A 726 18.29 17.95 18.53
N ALA A 727 19.47 17.76 17.93
CA ALA A 727 19.75 16.57 17.13
C ALA A 727 19.71 15.28 17.96
N ALA A 728 20.25 15.34 19.18
CA ALA A 728 20.25 14.21 20.11
C ALA A 728 18.85 13.89 20.62
N ALA A 729 18.05 14.90 20.96
CA ALA A 729 16.64 14.77 21.31
C ALA A 729 15.78 14.26 20.14
N GLY A 730 16.18 14.47 18.88
CA GLY A 730 15.53 13.90 17.70
C GLY A 730 15.96 12.47 17.37
N GLY A 731 16.99 11.93 18.04
CA GLY A 731 17.54 10.61 17.73
C GLY A 731 18.34 10.58 16.44
N HIS A 732 18.84 11.72 15.97
CA HIS A 732 19.49 11.84 14.67
C HIS A 732 21.00 11.62 14.77
N LEU A 733 21.41 10.36 14.96
CA LEU A 733 22.82 9.97 15.17
C LEU A 733 23.77 10.53 14.10
N SER A 734 23.37 10.55 12.83
CA SER A 734 24.19 11.09 11.73
C SER A 734 24.45 12.59 11.85
N VAL A 735 23.47 13.37 12.32
CA VAL A 735 23.64 14.80 12.60
C VAL A 735 24.50 14.98 13.85
N VAL A 736 24.25 14.19 14.90
CA VAL A 736 25.05 14.20 16.13
C VAL A 736 26.52 13.90 15.84
N ASP A 737 26.80 12.85 15.06
CA ASP A 737 28.16 12.48 14.65
C ASP A 737 28.82 13.61 13.84
N PHE A 738 28.10 14.16 12.85
CA PHE A 738 28.62 15.29 12.07
C PHE A 738 28.97 16.51 12.94
N LEU A 739 28.07 16.90 13.86
CA LEU A 739 28.29 18.05 14.74
C LEU A 739 29.41 17.80 15.75
N VAL A 740 29.50 16.60 16.33
CA VAL A 740 30.58 16.26 17.27
C VAL A 740 31.94 16.21 16.56
N THR A 741 31.99 15.72 15.33
CA THR A 741 33.24 15.58 14.57
C THR A 741 33.73 16.90 13.97
N HIS A 742 32.84 17.72 13.42
CA HIS A 742 33.19 18.94 12.68
C HIS A 742 33.01 20.23 13.48
N ARG A 743 32.27 20.20 14.58
CA ARG A 743 31.94 21.36 15.43
C ARG A 743 32.14 21.07 16.93
N ALA A 744 33.21 20.34 17.26
CA ALA A 744 33.53 20.00 18.65
C ALA A 744 33.69 21.23 19.58
N SER A 745 34.06 22.40 19.03
CA SER A 745 34.20 23.66 19.76
C SER A 745 32.89 24.25 20.27
N ASP A 746 31.78 23.93 19.60
CA ASP A 746 30.47 24.54 19.89
C ASP A 746 29.85 23.92 21.15
N GLY A 747 30.41 22.78 21.60
CA GLY A 747 30.07 22.11 22.83
C GLY A 747 28.73 21.37 22.77
N CYS A 748 28.30 20.86 23.92
CA CYS A 748 26.94 20.38 24.15
C CYS A 748 26.59 20.60 25.61
N SER A 749 25.30 20.73 25.91
CA SER A 749 24.86 20.77 27.30
C SER A 749 24.72 19.34 27.85
N VAL A 750 24.30 19.23 29.12
CA VAL A 750 23.87 17.94 29.68
C VAL A 750 22.56 17.44 29.04
N ASP A 751 21.79 18.34 28.43
CA ASP A 751 20.48 18.04 27.86
C ASP A 751 20.59 17.12 26.65
N ALA A 752 21.68 17.16 25.88
CA ALA A 752 21.87 16.24 24.74
C ALA A 752 21.68 14.76 25.12
N LEU A 753 22.36 14.31 26.18
CA LEU A 753 22.27 12.92 26.59
C LEU A 753 21.01 12.66 27.40
N ASN A 754 20.61 13.59 28.27
CA ASN A 754 19.39 13.47 29.06
C ASN A 754 18.16 13.33 28.15
N ASP A 755 18.01 14.19 27.13
CA ASP A 755 16.89 14.16 26.20
C ASP A 755 16.92 12.94 25.27
N ALA A 756 18.11 12.52 24.83
CA ALA A 756 18.25 11.27 24.06
C ALA A 756 17.82 10.06 24.89
N ALA A 757 18.17 10.04 26.18
CA ALA A 757 17.78 8.98 27.11
C ALA A 757 16.27 9.00 27.39
N ARG A 758 15.71 10.18 27.68
CA ARG A 758 14.26 10.41 27.88
C ARG A 758 13.41 9.91 26.73
N ARG A 759 13.90 10.05 25.49
CA ARG A 759 13.15 9.71 24.27
C ARG A 759 13.47 8.34 23.68
N GLY A 760 14.37 7.57 24.30
CA GLY A 760 14.62 6.19 23.92
C GLY A 760 15.63 6.00 22.79
N HIS A 761 16.50 6.98 22.53
CA HIS A 761 17.49 6.93 21.45
C HIS A 761 18.79 6.23 21.90
N VAL A 762 18.76 4.90 21.99
CA VAL A 762 19.85 4.05 22.52
C VAL A 762 21.18 4.28 21.79
N ASP A 763 21.15 4.38 20.47
CA ASP A 763 22.31 4.57 19.59
C ASP A 763 22.98 5.93 19.82
N VAL A 764 22.18 6.99 19.95
CA VAL A 764 22.65 8.34 20.29
C VAL A 764 23.23 8.36 21.71
N VAL A 765 22.56 7.75 22.70
CA VAL A 765 23.08 7.67 24.09
C VAL A 765 24.43 6.94 24.12
N ALA A 766 24.55 5.80 23.43
CA ALA A 766 25.78 5.04 23.36
C ALA A 766 26.90 5.82 22.66
N TYR A 767 26.57 6.57 21.61
CA TYR A 767 27.53 7.43 20.91
C TYR A 767 27.99 8.61 21.77
N LEU A 768 27.06 9.37 22.36
CA LEU A 768 27.39 10.51 23.22
C LEU A 768 28.19 10.08 24.46
N HIS A 769 27.88 8.91 25.04
CA HIS A 769 28.69 8.32 26.11
C HIS A 769 30.13 8.04 25.65
N ARG A 770 30.31 7.42 24.48
CA ARG A 770 31.65 7.12 23.92
C ARG A 770 32.46 8.38 23.65
N CYS A 771 31.78 9.47 23.27
CA CYS A 771 32.39 10.79 23.09
C CYS A 771 32.64 11.54 24.41
N GLY A 772 32.34 10.93 25.57
CA GLY A 772 32.54 11.53 26.88
C GLY A 772 31.68 12.76 27.15
N LYS A 773 30.50 12.86 26.51
CA LYS A 773 29.59 13.99 26.73
C LYS A 773 28.94 13.91 28.13
N PRO A 774 28.70 15.03 28.82
CA PRO A 774 28.16 15.00 30.18
C PRO A 774 26.67 14.64 30.21
N CYS A 775 26.18 14.15 31.36
CA CYS A 775 24.77 13.97 31.66
C CYS A 775 24.51 14.18 33.16
N THR A 776 23.26 14.16 33.59
CA THR A 776 22.85 14.22 35.00
C THR A 776 22.07 12.95 35.38
N THR A 777 21.59 12.89 36.63
CA THR A 777 20.66 11.84 37.08
C THR A 777 19.38 11.79 36.24
N ASP A 778 18.98 12.92 35.65
CA ASP A 778 17.79 13.03 34.80
C ASP A 778 17.84 12.07 33.61
N ALA A 779 19.03 11.73 33.09
CA ALA A 779 19.14 10.75 32.01
C ALA A 779 18.57 9.39 32.40
N MET A 780 18.85 8.91 33.61
CA MET A 780 18.35 7.62 34.08
C MET A 780 16.92 7.73 34.61
N ASP A 781 16.60 8.84 35.30
CA ASP A 781 15.26 9.11 35.82
C ASP A 781 14.22 9.21 34.70
N ASP A 782 14.50 10.00 33.66
CA ASP A 782 13.60 10.18 32.52
C ASP A 782 13.53 8.94 31.63
N ALA A 783 14.64 8.22 31.43
CA ALA A 783 14.62 6.95 30.71
C ALA A 783 13.76 5.91 31.45
N ALA A 784 13.83 5.89 32.79
CA ALA A 784 13.00 5.02 33.62
C ALA A 784 11.53 5.42 33.56
N ALA A 785 11.24 6.74 33.65
CA ALA A 785 9.90 7.28 33.54
C ALA A 785 9.21 6.91 32.22
N ASN A 786 9.95 6.80 31.12
CA ASN A 786 9.42 6.44 29.79
C ASN A 786 9.57 4.94 29.44
N GLY A 787 10.06 4.13 30.38
CA GLY A 787 10.13 2.68 30.20
C GLY A 787 11.25 2.20 29.28
N HIS A 788 12.27 3.03 29.02
CA HIS A 788 13.41 2.71 28.15
C HIS A 788 14.43 1.83 28.88
N PHE A 789 14.03 0.58 29.17
CA PHE A 789 14.81 -0.39 29.94
C PHE A 789 16.26 -0.57 29.43
N GLU A 790 16.46 -0.67 28.12
CA GLU A 790 17.80 -0.83 27.52
C GLU A 790 18.72 0.35 27.86
N ILE A 791 18.19 1.57 27.89
CA ILE A 791 18.93 2.78 28.26
C ILE A 791 19.20 2.82 29.75
N VAL A 792 18.22 2.46 30.59
CA VAL A 792 18.41 2.37 32.04
C VAL A 792 19.51 1.38 32.40
N ALA A 793 19.51 0.19 31.78
CA ALA A 793 20.55 -0.81 31.95
C ALA A 793 21.91 -0.30 31.44
N PHE A 794 21.95 0.31 30.26
CA PHE A 794 23.17 0.89 29.69
C PHE A 794 23.76 1.97 30.60
N LEU A 795 22.95 2.93 31.04
CA LEU A 795 23.39 4.00 31.94
C LEU A 795 23.82 3.43 33.29
N HIS A 796 23.15 2.41 33.83
CA HIS A 796 23.57 1.76 35.07
C HIS A 796 24.98 1.15 34.96
N ASP A 797 25.26 0.45 33.87
CA ASP A 797 26.52 -0.27 33.68
C ASP A 797 27.70 0.65 33.30
N HIS A 798 27.42 1.79 32.66
CA HIS A 798 28.45 2.62 32.04
C HIS A 798 28.58 4.05 32.62
N ARG A 799 27.65 4.49 33.48
CA ARG A 799 27.62 5.84 34.06
C ARG A 799 27.61 5.82 35.59
N ASN A 800 28.19 6.85 36.19
CA ASN A 800 28.34 6.98 37.65
C ASN A 800 27.41 8.05 38.26
N GLU A 801 26.75 8.83 37.41
CA GLU A 801 25.78 9.87 37.77
C GLU A 801 24.62 9.29 38.58
N GLY A 802 24.21 8.04 38.26
CA GLY A 802 23.17 7.31 38.98
C GLY A 802 21.76 7.76 38.60
N CYS A 803 20.83 7.53 39.51
CA CYS A 803 19.44 8.00 39.42
C CYS A 803 19.02 8.61 40.76
N THR A 804 17.81 9.15 40.83
CA THR A 804 17.17 9.54 42.09
C THR A 804 16.00 8.59 42.41
N THR A 805 15.20 8.93 43.42
CA THR A 805 13.94 8.22 43.69
C THR A 805 12.92 8.38 42.55
N ASP A 806 13.06 9.44 41.75
CA ASP A 806 12.14 9.74 40.65
C ASP A 806 12.17 8.64 39.58
N ALA A 807 13.29 7.94 39.38
CA ALA A 807 13.35 6.80 38.46
C ALA A 807 12.32 5.71 38.78
N ILE A 808 12.22 5.28 40.05
CA ILE A 808 11.24 4.25 40.43
C ILE A 808 9.84 4.86 40.55
N ASP A 809 9.71 6.07 41.10
CA ASP A 809 8.41 6.71 41.29
C ASP A 809 7.70 6.97 39.96
N LEU A 810 8.39 7.57 38.98
CA LEU A 810 7.84 7.87 37.66
C LEU A 810 7.68 6.61 36.80
N ALA A 811 8.59 5.64 36.88
CA ALA A 811 8.39 4.34 36.24
C ALA A 811 7.17 3.60 36.81
N SER A 812 6.92 3.74 38.11
CA SER A 812 5.74 3.17 38.78
C SER A 812 4.45 3.85 38.34
N ARG A 813 4.47 5.18 38.22
CA ARG A 813 3.36 5.97 37.70
C ARG A 813 2.95 5.57 36.27
N ASN A 814 3.94 5.29 35.42
CA ASN A 814 3.70 4.93 34.01
C ASN A 814 3.60 3.41 33.76
N GLY A 815 3.75 2.58 34.81
CA GLY A 815 3.50 1.14 34.74
C GLY A 815 4.66 0.30 34.21
N HIS A 816 5.89 0.82 34.24
CA HIS A 816 7.08 0.16 33.71
C HIS A 816 7.70 -0.84 34.71
N LEU A 817 7.03 -1.98 34.91
CA LEU A 817 7.42 -3.00 35.88
C LEU A 817 8.85 -3.54 35.71
N GLU A 818 9.28 -3.77 34.48
CA GLU A 818 10.63 -4.30 34.19
C GLU A 818 11.73 -3.34 34.66
N VAL A 819 11.54 -2.04 34.42
CA VAL A 819 12.45 -0.99 34.90
C VAL A 819 12.46 -0.95 36.43
N VAL A 820 11.30 -0.98 37.07
CA VAL A 820 11.19 -0.95 38.54
C VAL A 820 11.86 -2.19 39.17
N GLN A 821 11.68 -3.37 38.60
CA GLN A 821 12.33 -4.59 39.07
C GLN A 821 13.86 -4.51 38.96
N PHE A 822 14.36 -3.98 37.83
CA PHE A 822 15.78 -3.81 37.61
C PHE A 822 16.40 -2.81 38.57
N LEU A 823 15.81 -1.62 38.69
CA LEU A 823 16.28 -0.57 39.58
C LEU A 823 16.23 -1.03 41.04
N HIS A 824 15.15 -1.70 41.48
CA HIS A 824 15.07 -2.30 42.81
C HIS A 824 16.20 -3.31 43.09
N ALA A 825 16.54 -4.14 42.11
CA ALA A 825 17.53 -5.19 42.28
C ALA A 825 18.99 -4.68 42.22
N ARG A 826 19.22 -3.58 41.50
CA ARG A 826 20.58 -3.12 41.14
C ARG A 826 20.98 -1.79 41.78
N ARG A 827 20.03 -1.02 42.31
CA ARG A 827 20.23 0.33 42.85
C ARG A 827 19.69 0.43 44.28
N THR A 828 20.18 1.41 45.04
CA THR A 828 19.90 1.59 46.48
C THR A 828 19.05 2.81 46.80
N GLU A 829 18.83 3.66 45.81
CA GLU A 829 18.11 4.94 45.89
C GLU A 829 16.64 4.72 46.31
N GLY A 830 16.04 3.61 45.88
CA GLY A 830 14.70 3.21 46.31
C GLY A 830 13.58 4.03 45.67
N CYS A 831 12.43 4.06 46.33
CA CYS A 831 11.24 4.78 45.89
C CYS A 831 10.60 5.53 47.07
N THR A 832 9.75 6.52 46.78
CA THR A 832 8.97 7.20 47.81
C THR A 832 7.57 6.58 47.95
N VAL A 833 6.72 7.21 48.76
CA VAL A 833 5.29 6.83 48.86
C VAL A 833 4.53 7.04 47.56
N ASP A 834 5.05 7.88 46.66
CA ASP A 834 4.38 8.23 45.41
C ASP A 834 4.37 7.06 44.42
N ALA A 835 5.41 6.21 44.41
CA ALA A 835 5.43 4.99 43.58
C ALA A 835 4.17 4.13 43.76
N LEU A 836 3.79 3.81 45.02
CA LEU A 836 2.61 2.99 45.28
C LEU A 836 1.31 3.75 45.01
N ASN A 837 1.25 5.02 45.42
CA ASN A 837 0.06 5.86 45.24
C ASN A 837 -0.29 6.01 43.75
N ASP A 838 0.71 6.33 42.92
CA ASP A 838 0.54 6.54 41.49
C ASP A 838 0.28 5.21 40.77
N ALA A 839 1.00 4.13 41.12
CA ALA A 839 0.71 2.81 40.57
C ALA A 839 -0.73 2.35 40.86
N ALA A 840 -1.25 2.67 42.04
CA ALA A 840 -2.62 2.37 42.43
C ALA A 840 -3.64 3.27 41.72
N TYR A 841 -3.33 4.57 41.58
CA TYR A 841 -4.19 5.54 40.89
C TYR A 841 -4.30 5.27 39.38
N TYR A 842 -3.21 4.89 38.71
CA TYR A 842 -3.19 4.63 37.26
C TYR A 842 -3.50 3.17 36.88
N GLY A 843 -3.76 2.30 37.86
CA GLY A 843 -4.28 0.96 37.58
C GLY A 843 -3.22 -0.13 37.35
N HIS A 844 -1.97 0.10 37.74
CA HIS A 844 -0.84 -0.79 37.48
C HIS A 844 -0.77 -1.96 38.47
N ARG A 845 -1.74 -2.88 38.38
CA ARG A 845 -1.96 -3.98 39.35
C ARG A 845 -0.71 -4.82 39.65
N GLN A 846 0.05 -5.23 38.64
CA GLN A 846 1.25 -6.05 38.83
C GLN A 846 2.34 -5.30 39.59
N LEU A 847 2.44 -4.00 39.32
CA LEU A 847 3.41 -3.11 39.95
C LEU A 847 3.03 -2.80 41.40
N VAL A 848 1.74 -2.59 41.67
CA VAL A 848 1.21 -2.51 43.04
C VAL A 848 1.57 -3.77 43.83
N HIS A 849 1.36 -4.96 43.27
CA HIS A 849 1.72 -6.21 43.95
C HIS A 849 3.23 -6.32 44.23
N PHE A 850 4.06 -5.91 43.26
CA PHE A 850 5.51 -5.87 43.42
C PHE A 850 5.93 -4.90 44.53
N LEU A 851 5.47 -3.64 44.46
CA LEU A 851 5.80 -2.62 45.46
C LEU A 851 5.32 -3.03 46.85
N MET A 852 4.12 -3.59 46.96
CA MET A 852 3.63 -4.12 48.23
C MET A 852 4.52 -5.23 48.75
N ARG A 853 5.02 -6.15 47.94
CA ARG A 853 5.87 -7.25 48.42
C ARG A 853 7.23 -6.76 48.93
N HIS A 854 7.77 -5.70 48.33
CA HIS A 854 9.16 -5.28 48.54
C HIS A 854 9.32 -4.01 49.40
N TYR A 855 8.26 -3.20 49.54
CA TYR A 855 8.29 -1.88 50.18
C TYR A 855 7.16 -1.66 51.22
N VAL A 856 6.52 -2.73 51.75
CA VAL A 856 5.37 -2.65 52.70
C VAL A 856 5.54 -1.56 53.77
N SER A 857 6.72 -1.50 54.40
CA SER A 857 7.01 -0.63 55.54
C SER A 857 7.13 0.87 55.20
N SER A 858 7.38 1.21 53.93
CA SER A 858 7.56 2.59 53.46
C SER A 858 6.35 3.13 52.71
N CYS A 859 5.26 2.37 52.61
CA CYS A 859 4.09 2.69 51.80
C CYS A 859 2.88 3.14 52.64
N ASP A 860 2.16 4.17 52.19
CA ASP A 860 0.85 4.56 52.73
C ASP A 860 -0.28 3.79 52.01
N VAL A 861 -0.53 2.57 52.48
CA VAL A 861 -1.52 1.66 51.88
C VAL A 861 -2.94 2.24 51.94
N ALA A 862 -3.28 3.01 52.98
CA ALA A 862 -4.60 3.61 53.14
C ALA A 862 -4.86 4.71 52.08
N ARG A 863 -3.84 5.55 51.83
CA ARG A 863 -3.90 6.56 50.77
C ARG A 863 -3.95 5.92 49.38
N ALA A 864 -3.09 4.93 49.11
CA ALA A 864 -3.10 4.20 47.83
C ALA A 864 -4.46 3.53 47.55
N THR A 865 -5.08 2.93 48.57
CA THR A 865 -6.43 2.33 48.47
C THR A 865 -7.49 3.37 48.11
N THR A 866 -7.43 4.54 48.73
CA THR A 866 -8.35 5.65 48.46
C THR A 866 -8.18 6.17 47.04
N LEU A 867 -6.94 6.28 46.56
CA LEU A 867 -6.63 6.73 45.20
C LEU A 867 -7.08 5.71 44.15
N ALA A 868 -6.86 4.41 44.36
CA ALA A 868 -7.35 3.36 43.49
C ALA A 868 -8.88 3.40 43.33
N ARG A 869 -9.63 3.59 44.42
CA ARG A 869 -11.10 3.75 44.36
C ARG A 869 -11.52 4.99 43.59
N ARG A 870 -10.87 6.14 43.84
CA ARG A 870 -11.17 7.38 43.11
C ARG A 870 -10.97 7.23 41.60
N ALA A 871 -10.00 6.42 41.18
CA ALA A 871 -9.73 6.13 39.77
C ALA A 871 -10.56 4.96 39.19
N GLY A 872 -11.41 4.30 40.00
CA GLY A 872 -12.26 3.18 39.56
C GLY A 872 -11.58 1.80 39.54
N HIS A 873 -10.43 1.64 40.20
CA HIS A 873 -9.66 0.40 40.25
C HIS A 873 -10.00 -0.46 41.49
N GLU A 874 -11.25 -0.91 41.61
CA GLU A 874 -11.75 -1.65 42.78
C GLU A 874 -10.98 -2.95 43.09
N ALA A 875 -10.49 -3.66 42.06
CA ALA A 875 -9.69 -4.87 42.26
C ALA A 875 -8.33 -4.58 42.93
N ILE A 876 -7.75 -3.40 42.67
CA ILE A 876 -6.50 -2.95 43.29
C ILE A 876 -6.75 -2.49 44.72
N ALA A 877 -7.84 -1.74 44.95
CA ALA A 877 -8.25 -1.32 46.29
C ALA A 877 -8.50 -2.53 47.21
N ALA A 878 -9.23 -3.55 46.73
CA ALA A 878 -9.45 -4.79 47.48
C ALA A 878 -8.15 -5.54 47.80
N ALA A 879 -7.19 -5.55 46.87
CA ALA A 879 -5.88 -6.18 47.07
C ALA A 879 -5.04 -5.42 48.13
N LEU A 880 -5.08 -4.09 48.11
CA LEU A 880 -4.40 -3.25 49.09
C LEU A 880 -4.96 -3.44 50.51
N GLU A 881 -6.29 -3.54 50.64
CA GLU A 881 -6.94 -3.78 51.94
C GLU A 881 -6.68 -5.16 52.51
N ALA A 882 -6.66 -6.20 51.66
CA ALA A 882 -6.34 -7.56 52.10
C ALA A 882 -4.94 -7.66 52.72
N CYS A 883 -3.98 -6.87 52.25
CA CYS A 883 -2.64 -6.82 52.82
C CYS A 883 -2.53 -5.94 54.06
N HIS A 884 -3.33 -4.87 54.19
CA HIS A 884 -3.32 -4.04 55.41
C HIS A 884 -3.80 -4.79 56.66
N VAL A 885 -4.59 -5.86 56.50
CA VAL A 885 -5.10 -6.71 57.60
C VAL A 885 -4.09 -7.80 58.03
N THR A 886 -3.02 -8.03 57.26
CA THR A 886 -2.05 -9.13 57.49
C THR A 886 -0.66 -8.69 57.95
N ALA A 887 -0.42 -7.38 58.09
CA ALA A 887 0.76 -6.79 58.73
C ALA A 887 0.36 -6.22 60.10
#